data_AF-A0A916WNV3-F1
#
_entry.id   AF-A0A916WNV3-F1
#
_cell.length_a   1.000
_cell.length_b   1.000
_cell.length_c   1.000
_cell.angle_alpha   90.00
_cell.angle_beta   90.00
_cell.angle_gamma   90.00
#
_symmetry.space_group_name_H-M   'P 1'
#
loop_
_entity.id
_entity.type
_entity.pdbx_description
1 polymer ?
#
loop_
_entity_poly.entity_id
_entity_poly.type
_entity_poly.pdbx_seq_one_letter_code
_entity_poly.pdbx_strand_id
1 'polypeptide(L)'
;MSETRGALRVFLGAAPGVGKTYEMLEEARAKAAEGVDVVAAVIHTHGRAATEAMTQGLEHIPERTVTYRGTQLHELDVDAVIARAPQIALVDEMAHSNAPGSRNAKRWIDIEEIRSAGIEVWTTINIQHLESLNDVVAQITGVIQHETVPDEAVRAADEIELVDIAPQALRQRLADGKVYRTRQAEGALANYFRAGNLTALRELALLWLADQVDDALARYRDSHAITDTWETRERVVVAVTGGPESATLIRRARRIASRSSAEVVVVHVARGDGLLDPERRTLTGLEELAKGFGARMHTVVGEDIPTALLEFARGVNATQLVLGTSRRSRWQRFLREGVGSAVVRNSGKIDVHMVTHGQDRHQRRLDIRGTRLHRPLSWVLAVVVPLVAAALIYLVDRWMNVSSESAVFFIAILAVSLLGGIGPAVASAVLSGLLLNYLFTSPRYTLTVSDPNNALTIVVMIVVAIAVAALVDSVSRRRAEAVRATREAELLATFAGAVLGGAGLDALLERVREAYDQTSVSLVRTTGQGTIGVDGTHSDRVVEAGVGEQPPTEPSAADTVIAVPGNDDVELLLAGRRIGAEDRRVLTAVALQAAGVLERRRLAAEASAAVALAETDRLRRALLTAVSHDLRTPLAAIKAAASSLRSTDVSFSPEDTEELLATIDESADDLTSLVGNLLDSSRLAAGVITPSFSYVYLSEVTARVTASIAAHAPHAVERLVIDVDDERVWADAGLLERVLVNVVDNALRHGDGSHAEGGGSDTVEIIASSLGYPHAPGVGGVADDADDRYRCRIDVIDHGPGIRDSLREHAFDAFTTEGDRNSSSGVGLGLSVARGFTEAMGGRIDLVDTLGGGLTVRIEIGKEEPVDD
;
A
#
# COMPACT_ATOMS: atom_id res chain seq x y z
N MET A 1 7.02 34.22 35.16
CA MET A 1 6.44 33.01 35.77
C MET A 1 5.52 32.45 34.71
N SER A 2 5.91 31.37 34.04
CA SER A 2 5.05 30.71 33.04
C SER A 2 3.93 30.05 33.82
N GLU A 3 2.69 30.50 33.65
CA GLU A 3 1.53 29.79 34.19
C GLU A 3 1.55 28.35 33.63
N THR A 4 1.59 27.36 34.52
CA THR A 4 1.57 25.93 34.18
C THR A 4 0.20 25.60 33.64
N ARG A 5 0.11 25.57 32.31
CA ARG A 5 -1.05 25.10 31.56
C ARG A 5 -1.34 23.63 31.90
N GLY A 6 -2.63 23.31 32.03
CA GLY A 6 -3.09 21.97 32.36
C GLY A 6 -2.88 20.97 31.22
N ALA A 7 -2.60 19.71 31.56
CA ALA A 7 -2.36 18.65 30.60
C ALA A 7 -3.67 18.26 29.87
N LEU A 8 -3.55 17.77 28.63
CA LEU A 8 -4.66 17.24 27.85
C LEU A 8 -4.42 15.79 27.50
N ARG A 9 -5.35 14.93 27.93
CA ARG A 9 -5.40 13.53 27.55
C ARG A 9 -6.59 13.28 26.63
N VAL A 10 -6.33 12.63 25.49
CA VAL A 10 -7.35 12.37 24.47
C VAL A 10 -7.52 10.86 24.28
N PHE A 11 -8.73 10.37 24.47
CA PHE A 11 -9.13 9.00 24.13
C PHE A 11 -9.64 8.99 22.68
N LEU A 12 -8.78 8.55 21.76
CA LEU A 12 -9.04 8.46 20.33
C LEU A 12 -9.65 7.11 19.98
N GLY A 13 -10.70 7.09 19.16
CA GLY A 13 -11.31 5.86 18.65
C GLY A 13 -11.54 5.87 17.15
N ALA A 14 -11.48 4.70 16.53
CA ALA A 14 -11.74 4.54 15.10
C ALA A 14 -13.21 4.80 14.73
N ALA A 15 -14.14 4.52 15.64
CA ALA A 15 -15.58 4.64 15.39
C ALA A 15 -16.38 4.88 16.68
N PRO A 16 -17.66 5.30 16.57
CA PRO A 16 -18.59 5.27 17.69
C PRO A 16 -18.76 3.84 18.23
N GLY A 17 -18.91 3.69 19.54
CA GLY A 17 -19.15 2.39 20.18
C GLY A 17 -17.90 1.57 20.55
N VAL A 18 -16.69 2.02 20.19
CA VAL A 18 -15.45 1.28 20.53
C VAL A 18 -15.19 1.20 22.04
N GLY A 19 -15.61 2.21 22.80
CA GLY A 19 -15.47 2.22 24.26
C GLY A 19 -14.92 3.51 24.86
N LYS A 20 -14.54 4.53 24.07
CA LYS A 20 -13.85 5.75 24.55
C LYS A 20 -14.36 6.34 25.88
N THR A 21 -15.65 6.68 25.97
CA THR A 21 -16.24 7.24 27.21
C THR A 21 -16.15 6.27 28.39
N TYR A 22 -16.31 4.97 28.12
CA TYR A 22 -16.24 3.95 29.17
C TYR A 22 -14.80 3.82 29.69
N GLU A 23 -13.81 3.77 28.80
CA GLU A 23 -12.39 3.73 29.17
C GLU A 23 -11.97 4.96 29.98
N MET A 24 -12.34 6.15 29.48
CA MET A 24 -12.10 7.42 30.18
C MET A 24 -12.69 7.42 31.60
N LEU A 25 -13.92 6.91 31.77
CA LEU A 25 -14.56 6.83 33.09
C LEU A 25 -13.96 5.74 33.98
N GLU A 26 -13.55 4.60 33.42
CA GLU A 26 -12.89 3.52 34.16
C GLU A 26 -11.60 4.02 34.80
N GLU A 27 -10.76 4.69 34.02
CA GLU A 27 -9.54 5.31 34.52
C GLU A 27 -9.79 6.47 35.48
N ALA A 28 -10.80 7.30 35.20
CA ALA A 28 -11.16 8.43 36.07
C ALA A 28 -11.57 7.94 37.45
N ARG A 29 -12.31 6.84 37.53
CA ARG A 29 -12.67 6.20 38.81
C ARG A 29 -11.45 5.62 39.52
N ALA A 30 -10.51 5.02 38.80
CA ALA A 30 -9.27 4.55 39.39
C ALA A 30 -8.48 5.71 40.04
N LYS A 31 -8.37 6.85 39.33
CA LYS A 31 -7.75 8.07 39.86
C LYS A 31 -8.49 8.67 41.04
N ALA A 32 -9.82 8.72 41.00
CA ALA A 32 -10.64 9.17 42.12
C ALA A 32 -10.45 8.26 43.35
N ALA A 33 -10.33 6.94 43.15
CA ALA A 33 -10.06 5.97 44.21
C ALA A 33 -8.64 6.11 44.81
N GLU A 34 -7.67 6.58 44.02
CA GLU A 34 -6.33 6.98 44.48
C GLU A 34 -6.33 8.32 45.24
N GLY A 35 -7.47 9.03 45.29
CA GLY A 35 -7.63 10.31 45.98
C GLY A 35 -7.34 11.55 45.13
N VAL A 36 -7.26 11.41 43.80
CA VAL A 36 -7.15 12.54 42.86
C VAL A 36 -8.51 13.25 42.73
N ASP A 37 -8.51 14.58 42.71
CA ASP A 37 -9.74 15.38 42.54
C ASP A 37 -10.23 15.36 41.08
N VAL A 38 -11.20 14.50 40.79
CA VAL A 38 -11.76 14.27 39.45
C VAL A 38 -13.22 14.69 39.40
N VAL A 39 -13.57 15.50 38.40
CA VAL A 39 -14.93 16.00 38.19
C VAL A 39 -15.43 15.67 36.78
N ALA A 40 -16.65 15.15 36.69
CA ALA A 40 -17.38 14.98 35.44
C ALA A 40 -18.02 16.31 35.04
N ALA A 41 -17.45 16.97 34.02
CA ALA A 41 -17.91 18.28 33.57
C ALA A 41 -19.00 18.18 32.49
N VAL A 42 -18.83 17.27 31.53
CA VAL A 42 -19.87 16.89 30.57
C VAL A 42 -19.60 15.46 30.11
N ILE A 43 -20.58 14.56 30.24
CA ILE A 43 -20.43 13.13 29.90
C ILE A 43 -21.63 12.65 29.09
N HIS A 44 -21.37 12.14 27.89
CA HIS A 44 -22.39 11.64 26.99
C HIS A 44 -22.54 10.12 27.11
N THR A 45 -23.44 9.70 28.00
CA THR A 45 -23.68 8.26 28.23
C THR A 45 -24.44 7.59 27.08
N HIS A 46 -25.15 8.36 26.24
CA HIS A 46 -25.96 7.85 25.12
C HIS A 46 -26.97 6.76 25.54
N GLY A 47 -27.48 6.84 26.78
CA GLY A 47 -28.44 5.88 27.35
C GLY A 47 -27.85 4.50 27.66
N ARG A 48 -26.51 4.39 27.77
CA ARG A 48 -25.81 3.13 28.06
C ARG A 48 -25.71 2.90 29.57
N ALA A 49 -26.50 1.95 30.08
CA ALA A 49 -26.56 1.62 31.52
C ALA A 49 -25.19 1.31 32.16
N ALA A 50 -24.29 0.64 31.44
CA ALA A 50 -22.94 0.35 31.94
C ALA A 50 -22.07 1.62 32.06
N THR A 51 -22.20 2.56 31.11
CA THR A 51 -21.48 3.84 31.16
C THR A 51 -22.09 4.77 32.21
N GLU A 52 -23.42 4.80 32.35
CA GLU A 52 -24.11 5.52 33.43
C GLU A 52 -23.66 5.03 34.81
N ALA A 53 -23.55 3.72 35.01
CA ALA A 53 -23.04 3.15 36.26
C ALA A 53 -21.59 3.61 36.57
N MET A 54 -20.77 3.86 35.55
CA MET A 54 -19.40 4.37 35.73
C MET A 54 -19.36 5.86 36.10
N THR A 55 -20.43 6.61 35.88
CA THR A 55 -20.53 8.00 36.37
C THR A 55 -20.91 8.09 37.85
N GLN A 56 -21.40 6.99 38.44
CA GLN A 56 -21.81 6.97 39.84
C GLN A 56 -20.59 7.04 40.77
N GLY A 57 -20.60 8.02 41.68
CA GLY A 57 -19.52 8.25 42.64
C GLY A 57 -18.45 9.24 42.18
N LEU A 58 -18.54 9.76 40.95
CA LEU A 58 -17.80 10.95 40.53
C LEU A 58 -18.61 12.21 40.86
N GLU A 59 -17.94 13.32 41.17
CA GLU A 59 -18.59 14.63 41.32
C GLU A 59 -19.00 15.15 39.94
N HIS A 60 -20.21 15.71 39.81
CA HIS A 60 -20.73 16.25 38.54
C HIS A 60 -20.92 17.76 38.63
N ILE A 61 -20.45 18.49 37.62
CA ILE A 61 -20.79 19.90 37.44
C ILE A 61 -22.12 19.99 36.68
N PRO A 62 -23.12 20.75 37.18
CA PRO A 62 -24.37 20.96 36.46
C PRO A 62 -24.15 21.60 35.09
N GLU A 63 -24.70 20.99 34.04
CA GLU A 63 -24.65 21.53 32.68
C GLU A 63 -25.46 22.82 32.56
N ARG A 64 -24.97 23.76 31.75
CA ARG A 64 -25.64 25.03 31.46
C ARG A 64 -26.73 24.82 30.42
N THR A 65 -27.96 25.20 30.75
CA THR A 65 -29.08 25.14 29.80
C THR A 65 -29.10 26.37 28.89
N VAL A 66 -29.06 26.16 27.57
CA VAL A 66 -29.18 27.18 26.52
C VAL A 66 -30.45 26.92 25.72
N THR A 67 -31.32 27.93 25.58
CA THR A 67 -32.55 27.80 24.78
C THR A 67 -32.29 28.28 23.37
N TYR A 68 -32.43 27.39 22.38
CA TYR A 68 -32.28 27.72 20.96
C TYR A 68 -33.48 27.17 20.17
N ARG A 69 -34.15 28.05 19.40
CA ARG A 69 -35.35 27.73 18.60
C ARG A 69 -36.47 26.99 19.36
N GLY A 70 -36.61 27.26 20.66
CA GLY A 70 -37.63 26.62 21.51
C GLY A 70 -37.23 25.26 22.11
N THR A 71 -36.05 24.74 21.77
CA THR A 71 -35.46 23.53 22.38
C THR A 71 -34.46 23.94 23.45
N GLN A 72 -34.51 23.28 24.62
CA GLN A 72 -33.49 23.41 25.65
C GLN A 72 -32.33 22.46 25.33
N LEU A 73 -31.15 23.03 25.13
CA LEU A 73 -29.89 22.31 24.93
C LEU A 73 -29.07 22.42 26.20
N HIS A 74 -28.36 21.37 26.57
CA HIS A 74 -27.47 21.36 27.72
C HIS A 74 -26.02 21.36 27.23
N GLU A 75 -25.20 22.23 27.82
CA GLU A 75 -23.80 22.44 27.42
C GLU A 75 -22.87 22.53 28.64
N LEU A 76 -21.58 22.35 28.37
CA LEU A 76 -20.51 22.49 29.35
C LEU A 76 -20.51 23.89 30.00
N ASP A 77 -20.55 23.95 31.33
CA ASP A 77 -20.35 25.21 32.07
C ASP A 77 -18.87 25.41 32.39
N VAL A 78 -18.15 26.01 31.45
CA VAL A 78 -16.71 26.28 31.55
C VAL A 78 -16.36 27.15 32.76
N ASP A 79 -17.19 28.15 33.07
CA ASP A 79 -16.93 29.07 34.18
C ASP A 79 -17.10 28.33 35.52
N ALA A 80 -18.07 27.42 35.63
CA ALA A 80 -18.24 26.57 36.81
C ALA A 80 -17.07 25.58 36.99
N VAL A 81 -16.55 25.01 35.91
CA VAL A 81 -15.35 24.12 35.95
C VAL A 81 -14.13 24.89 36.45
N ILE A 82 -13.88 26.08 35.88
CA ILE A 82 -12.74 26.91 36.27
C ILE A 82 -12.88 27.39 37.72
N ALA A 83 -14.09 27.78 38.15
CA ALA A 83 -14.35 28.18 39.52
C ALA A 83 -14.17 27.02 40.53
N ARG A 84 -14.52 25.80 40.14
CA ARG A 84 -14.32 24.58 40.95
C ARG A 84 -12.86 24.16 41.04
N ALA A 85 -12.06 24.48 40.03
CA ALA A 85 -10.62 24.20 39.94
C ALA A 85 -10.23 22.74 40.31
N PRO A 86 -10.82 21.72 39.68
CA PRO A 86 -10.45 20.33 39.94
C PRO A 86 -9.04 20.02 39.43
N GLN A 87 -8.45 18.90 39.88
CA GLN A 87 -7.21 18.42 39.26
C GLN A 87 -7.48 17.91 37.85
N ILE A 88 -8.54 17.10 37.67
CA ILE A 88 -8.94 16.52 36.38
C ILE A 88 -10.40 16.85 36.09
N ALA A 89 -10.68 17.41 34.92
CA ALA A 89 -12.03 17.60 34.38
C ALA A 89 -12.29 16.66 33.19
N LEU A 90 -13.37 15.87 33.26
CA LEU A 90 -13.78 14.98 32.18
C LEU A 90 -14.76 15.73 31.24
N VAL A 91 -14.38 15.84 29.97
CA VAL A 91 -15.15 16.57 28.94
C VAL A 91 -15.33 15.65 27.73
N ASP A 92 -16.50 15.04 27.57
CA ASP A 92 -16.74 14.13 26.44
C ASP A 92 -16.97 14.88 25.12
N GLU A 93 -16.69 14.21 23.99
CA GLU A 93 -16.92 14.68 22.61
C GLU A 93 -16.24 16.01 22.24
N MET A 94 -14.90 16.00 22.11
CA MET A 94 -14.09 17.17 21.72
C MET A 94 -14.57 17.89 20.46
N ALA A 95 -15.18 17.15 19.52
CA ALA A 95 -15.64 17.65 18.23
C ALA A 95 -16.98 18.38 18.26
N HIS A 96 -17.69 18.31 19.38
CA HIS A 96 -19.02 18.87 19.54
C HIS A 96 -19.08 20.35 19.15
N SER A 97 -20.11 20.70 18.39
CA SER A 97 -20.41 22.09 18.06
C SER A 97 -21.37 22.65 19.10
N ASN A 98 -20.90 23.61 19.90
CA ASN A 98 -21.69 24.15 20.99
C ASN A 98 -22.96 24.85 20.49
N ALA A 99 -24.00 24.81 21.32
CA ALA A 99 -25.27 25.47 21.05
C ALA A 99 -25.10 26.93 20.60
N PRO A 100 -25.85 27.39 19.57
CA PRO A 100 -25.80 28.78 19.13
C PRO A 100 -26.16 29.75 20.27
N GLY A 101 -25.23 30.66 20.60
CA GLY A 101 -25.35 31.55 21.76
C GLY A 101 -24.39 31.23 22.92
N SER A 102 -23.68 30.09 22.85
CA SER A 102 -22.55 29.78 23.73
C SER A 102 -21.35 30.70 23.46
N ARG A 103 -20.49 30.92 24.46
CA ARG A 103 -19.31 31.80 24.37
C ARG A 103 -18.38 31.38 23.23
N ASN A 104 -18.08 30.09 23.16
CA ASN A 104 -17.27 29.49 22.12
C ASN A 104 -18.15 28.63 21.21
N ALA A 105 -17.83 28.59 19.91
CA ALA A 105 -18.59 27.81 18.92
C ALA A 105 -18.24 26.31 18.93
N LYS A 106 -17.08 25.93 19.47
CA LYS A 106 -16.55 24.56 19.44
C LYS A 106 -16.04 24.15 20.81
N ARG A 107 -16.34 22.93 21.22
CA ARG A 107 -15.97 22.41 22.54
C ARG A 107 -14.46 22.28 22.75
N TRP A 108 -13.68 22.02 21.70
CA TRP A 108 -12.22 22.01 21.81
C TRP A 108 -11.63 23.37 22.25
N ILE A 109 -12.34 24.49 21.97
CA ILE A 109 -11.96 25.82 22.45
C ILE A 109 -12.29 25.99 23.94
N ASP A 110 -13.40 25.40 24.41
CA ASP A 110 -13.72 25.37 25.85
C ASP A 110 -12.69 24.57 26.64
N ILE A 111 -12.30 23.39 26.11
CA ILE A 111 -11.23 22.55 26.68
C ILE A 111 -9.95 23.36 26.82
N GLU A 112 -9.61 24.13 25.79
CA GLU A 112 -8.43 24.98 25.77
C GLU A 112 -8.47 26.09 26.83
N GLU A 113 -9.64 26.67 27.06
CA GLU A 113 -9.86 27.66 28.12
C GLU A 113 -9.70 27.04 29.52
N ILE A 114 -10.26 25.84 29.74
CA ILE A 114 -10.09 25.09 31.00
C ILE A 114 -8.62 24.76 31.25
N ARG A 115 -7.89 24.29 30.22
CA ARG A 115 -6.45 24.02 30.32
C ARG A 115 -5.64 25.27 30.62
N SER A 116 -6.02 26.42 30.07
CA SER A 116 -5.34 27.68 30.34
C SER A 116 -5.43 28.11 31.82
N ALA A 117 -6.47 27.65 32.53
CA ALA A 117 -6.61 27.82 33.97
C ALA A 117 -5.79 26.83 34.82
N GLY A 118 -5.00 25.95 34.19
CA GLY A 118 -4.13 24.98 34.86
C GLY A 118 -4.79 23.65 35.22
N ILE A 119 -6.01 23.38 34.73
CA ILE A 119 -6.78 22.16 35.00
C ILE A 119 -6.46 21.10 33.93
N GLU A 120 -6.19 19.86 34.35
CA GLU A 120 -6.02 18.75 33.41
C GLU A 120 -7.38 18.34 32.81
N VAL A 121 -7.43 18.14 31.50
CA VAL A 121 -8.66 17.78 30.79
C VAL A 121 -8.53 16.44 30.11
N TRP A 122 -9.48 15.55 30.37
CA TRP A 122 -9.61 14.27 29.67
C TRP A 122 -10.81 14.34 28.73
N THR A 123 -10.59 14.02 27.46
CA THR A 123 -11.62 14.13 26.42
C THR A 123 -11.65 12.94 25.50
N THR A 124 -12.75 12.74 24.79
CA THR A 124 -12.86 11.70 23.74
C THR A 124 -13.06 12.29 22.36
N ILE A 125 -12.57 11.59 21.34
CA ILE A 125 -12.78 11.95 19.94
C ILE A 125 -12.75 10.71 19.03
N ASN A 126 -13.53 10.73 17.95
CA ASN A 126 -13.39 9.75 16.87
C ASN A 126 -12.55 10.30 15.72
N ILE A 127 -11.84 9.41 15.02
CA ILE A 127 -11.00 9.77 13.87
C ILE A 127 -11.76 10.50 12.75
N GLN A 128 -13.07 10.21 12.61
CA GLN A 128 -13.96 10.86 11.62
C GLN A 128 -14.13 12.37 11.80
N HIS A 129 -13.83 12.90 12.99
CA HIS A 129 -14.00 14.32 13.29
C HIS A 129 -12.74 15.15 13.00
N LEU A 130 -11.65 14.51 12.59
CA LEU A 130 -10.45 15.25 12.17
C LEU A 130 -10.67 15.90 10.83
N GLU A 131 -10.35 17.19 10.75
CA GLU A 131 -10.55 17.99 9.54
C GLU A 131 -9.77 17.44 8.34
N SER A 132 -8.51 17.01 8.54
CA SER A 132 -7.68 16.45 7.47
C SER A 132 -8.19 15.13 6.88
N LEU A 133 -9.03 14.39 7.62
CA LEU A 133 -9.53 13.08 7.24
C LEU A 133 -10.99 13.09 6.79
N ASN A 134 -11.66 14.24 6.82
CA ASN A 134 -13.10 14.35 6.54
C ASN A 134 -13.47 13.79 5.16
N ASP A 135 -12.74 14.20 4.11
CA ASP A 135 -12.99 13.78 2.72
C ASP A 135 -12.81 12.26 2.54
N VAL A 136 -11.75 11.72 3.13
CA VAL A 136 -11.43 10.29 3.05
C VAL A 136 -12.47 9.46 3.81
N VAL A 137 -12.90 9.94 4.97
CA VAL A 137 -13.93 9.28 5.79
C VAL A 137 -15.30 9.34 5.11
N ALA A 138 -15.65 10.46 4.47
CA ALA A 138 -16.88 10.58 3.69
C ALA A 138 -16.88 9.62 2.49
N GLN A 139 -15.74 9.46 1.81
CA GLN A 139 -15.59 8.49 0.72
C GLN A 139 -15.76 7.03 1.19
N ILE A 140 -15.26 6.69 2.37
CA ILE A 140 -15.35 5.33 2.93
C ILE A 140 -16.77 5.04 3.45
N THR A 141 -17.34 5.97 4.21
CA THR A 141 -18.58 5.75 4.98
C THR A 141 -19.84 6.20 4.26
N GLY A 142 -19.72 7.07 3.24
CA GLY A 142 -20.83 7.73 2.56
C GLY A 142 -21.51 8.81 3.40
N VAL A 143 -20.97 9.18 4.57
CA VAL A 143 -21.56 10.17 5.49
C VAL A 143 -20.59 11.34 5.65
N ILE A 144 -21.06 12.55 5.33
CA ILE A 144 -20.29 13.79 5.52
C ILE A 144 -20.36 14.21 6.99
N GLN A 145 -19.20 14.47 7.60
CA GLN A 145 -19.14 14.92 8.98
C GLN A 145 -19.13 16.44 9.07
N HIS A 146 -20.16 17.00 9.72
CA HIS A 146 -20.28 18.45 9.94
C HIS A 146 -19.56 18.92 11.21
N GLU A 147 -19.34 18.01 12.15
CA GLU A 147 -18.61 18.29 13.39
C GLU A 147 -17.15 17.93 13.23
N THR A 148 -16.31 18.94 12.98
CA THR A 148 -14.87 18.79 12.80
C THR A 148 -14.05 19.50 13.87
N VAL A 149 -12.84 18.98 14.06
CA VAL A 149 -11.77 19.52 14.90
C VAL A 149 -10.51 19.65 14.05
N PRO A 150 -9.82 20.80 14.09
CA PRO A 150 -8.50 20.93 13.46
C PRO A 150 -7.53 19.92 14.05
N ASP A 151 -6.78 19.22 13.20
CA ASP A 151 -5.81 18.21 13.64
C ASP A 151 -4.90 18.74 14.74
N GLU A 152 -4.38 19.97 14.59
CA GLU A 152 -3.48 20.62 15.55
C GLU A 152 -4.05 20.68 16.98
N ALA A 153 -5.37 20.84 17.15
CA ALA A 153 -5.99 20.89 18.47
C ALA A 153 -5.92 19.53 19.18
N VAL A 154 -6.07 18.44 18.43
CA VAL A 154 -5.90 17.07 18.95
C VAL A 154 -4.40 16.76 19.11
N ARG A 155 -3.56 17.22 18.16
CA ARG A 155 -2.11 17.03 18.24
C ARG A 155 -1.49 17.74 19.44
N ALA A 156 -2.09 18.82 19.91
CA ALA A 156 -1.68 19.57 21.09
C ALA A 156 -1.94 18.84 22.43
N ALA A 157 -2.51 17.64 22.39
CA ALA A 157 -2.61 16.77 23.56
C ALA A 157 -1.24 16.31 24.06
N ASP A 158 -1.12 16.22 25.38
CA ASP A 158 0.07 15.73 26.07
C ASP A 158 0.11 14.19 26.02
N GLU A 159 -1.07 13.56 26.02
CA GLU A 159 -1.24 12.11 25.88
C GLU A 159 -2.43 11.79 24.98
N ILE A 160 -2.24 10.84 24.06
CA ILE A 160 -3.32 10.32 23.20
C ILE A 160 -3.34 8.82 23.34
N GLU A 161 -4.47 8.29 23.77
CA GLU A 161 -4.70 6.87 23.94
C GLU A 161 -5.65 6.34 22.88
N LEU A 162 -5.26 5.26 22.21
CA LEU A 162 -6.09 4.60 21.22
C LEU A 162 -6.98 3.54 21.86
N VAL A 163 -8.29 3.80 21.87
CA VAL A 163 -9.30 2.83 22.29
C VAL A 163 -9.76 2.03 21.07
N ASP A 164 -9.16 0.85 20.89
CA ASP A 164 -9.36 -0.02 19.74
C ASP A 164 -10.21 -1.26 20.06
N ILE A 165 -10.99 -1.71 19.07
CA ILE A 165 -11.79 -2.94 19.14
C ILE A 165 -11.84 -3.56 17.74
N ALA A 166 -11.81 -4.90 17.68
CA ALA A 166 -11.95 -5.59 16.38
C ALA A 166 -13.29 -5.22 15.69
N PRO A 167 -13.31 -4.97 14.37
CA PRO A 167 -14.53 -4.62 13.63
C PRO A 167 -15.70 -5.60 13.85
N GLN A 168 -15.42 -6.90 13.92
CA GLN A 168 -16.44 -7.93 14.19
C GLN A 168 -17.02 -7.79 15.60
N ALA A 169 -16.19 -7.49 16.60
CA ALA A 169 -16.64 -7.28 17.97
C ALA A 169 -17.44 -5.99 18.13
N LEU A 170 -17.09 -4.92 17.40
CA LEU A 170 -17.89 -3.69 17.37
C LEU A 170 -19.27 -3.92 16.73
N ARG A 171 -19.33 -4.67 15.63
CA ARG A 171 -20.60 -5.06 15.00
C ARG A 171 -21.45 -5.93 15.91
N GLN A 172 -20.83 -6.86 16.65
CA GLN A 172 -21.54 -7.65 17.64
C GLN A 172 -22.12 -6.77 18.76
N ARG A 173 -21.34 -5.79 19.25
CA ARG A 173 -21.84 -4.82 20.25
C ARG A 173 -23.00 -3.97 19.71
N LEU A 174 -22.99 -3.63 18.42
CA LEU A 174 -24.12 -2.95 17.78
C LEU A 174 -25.35 -3.86 17.70
N ALA A 175 -25.19 -5.12 17.27
CA ALA A 175 -26.27 -6.10 17.20
C ALA A 175 -26.87 -6.40 18.59
N ASP A 176 -26.05 -6.39 19.63
CA ASP A 176 -26.47 -6.54 21.03
C ASP A 176 -27.15 -5.27 21.61
N GLY A 177 -27.30 -4.18 20.84
CA GLY A 177 -27.89 -2.92 21.29
C GLY A 177 -27.03 -2.15 22.31
N LYS A 178 -25.70 -2.39 22.33
CA LYS A 178 -24.75 -1.79 23.30
C LYS A 178 -24.10 -0.49 22.79
N VAL A 179 -24.37 -0.06 21.56
CA VAL A 179 -23.76 1.13 20.92
C VAL A 179 -24.76 2.30 20.76
N TYR A 180 -26.02 2.04 20.41
CA TYR A 180 -27.09 3.05 20.34
C TYR A 180 -28.42 2.46 20.85
N ARG A 181 -29.25 3.30 21.52
CA ARG A 181 -30.60 2.94 21.98
C ARG A 181 -31.65 3.97 21.52
N THR A 182 -31.76 4.23 20.22
CA THR A 182 -32.92 4.98 19.69
C THR A 182 -33.21 4.61 18.25
N ARG A 183 -34.49 4.38 17.94
CA ARG A 183 -35.10 4.05 16.63
C ARG A 183 -34.81 5.04 15.46
N GLN A 184 -33.90 6.01 15.60
CA GLN A 184 -33.86 7.21 14.75
C GLN A 184 -32.69 7.30 13.76
N ALA A 185 -31.86 6.25 13.57
CA ALA A 185 -30.74 6.33 12.61
C ALA A 185 -30.32 4.99 11.96
N GLU A 186 -31.17 3.97 11.90
CA GLU A 186 -30.76 2.64 11.41
C GLU A 186 -30.37 2.61 9.92
N GLY A 187 -30.97 3.46 9.08
CA GLY A 187 -30.68 3.49 7.63
C GLY A 187 -29.29 4.05 7.28
N ALA A 188 -28.89 5.19 7.87
CA ALA A 188 -27.59 5.81 7.61
C ALA A 188 -26.43 5.07 8.29
N LEU A 189 -26.68 4.49 9.48
CA LEU A 189 -25.67 3.77 10.25
C LEU A 189 -25.38 2.37 9.69
N ALA A 190 -26.31 1.75 8.95
CA ALA A 190 -26.08 0.44 8.33
C ALA A 190 -24.92 0.46 7.31
N ASN A 191 -24.72 1.58 6.61
CA ASN A 191 -23.57 1.74 5.72
C ASN A 191 -22.28 2.04 6.50
N TYR A 192 -22.37 2.84 7.58
CA TYR A 192 -21.23 3.20 8.41
C TYR A 192 -20.58 1.98 9.10
N PHE A 193 -21.36 1.07 9.67
CA PHE A 193 -20.86 -0.08 10.46
C PHE A 193 -20.55 -1.34 9.63
N ARG A 194 -20.26 -1.20 8.34
CA ARG A 194 -19.78 -2.31 7.50
C ARG A 194 -18.37 -2.74 7.91
N ALA A 195 -18.07 -4.04 7.81
CA ALA A 195 -16.77 -4.56 8.23
C ALA A 195 -15.60 -3.92 7.47
N GLY A 196 -15.74 -3.66 6.16
CA GLY A 196 -14.73 -2.95 5.37
C GLY A 196 -14.50 -1.51 5.85
N ASN A 197 -15.57 -0.75 6.09
CA ASN A 197 -15.51 0.64 6.54
C ASN A 197 -14.85 0.75 7.92
N LEU A 198 -15.22 -0.13 8.85
CA LEU A 198 -14.63 -0.17 10.19
C LEU A 198 -13.14 -0.56 10.17
N THR A 199 -12.72 -1.48 9.29
CA THR A 199 -11.31 -1.80 9.10
C THR A 199 -10.55 -0.58 8.57
N ALA A 200 -11.08 0.11 7.56
CA ALA A 200 -10.45 1.28 6.98
C ALA A 200 -10.34 2.44 8.01
N LEU A 201 -11.39 2.71 8.79
CA LEU A 201 -11.35 3.71 9.86
C LEU A 201 -10.34 3.35 10.96
N ARG A 202 -10.19 2.06 11.28
CA ARG A 202 -9.18 1.58 12.22
C ARG A 202 -7.77 1.78 11.68
N GLU A 203 -7.53 1.47 10.42
CA GLU A 203 -6.25 1.72 9.76
C GLU A 203 -5.92 3.21 9.71
N LEU A 204 -6.89 4.07 9.37
CA LEU A 204 -6.70 5.53 9.41
C LEU A 204 -6.36 6.02 10.82
N ALA A 205 -7.02 5.49 11.85
CA ALA A 205 -6.72 5.86 13.23
C ALA A 205 -5.31 5.45 13.67
N LEU A 206 -4.87 4.24 13.29
CA LEU A 206 -3.51 3.77 13.56
C LEU A 206 -2.47 4.59 12.79
N LEU A 207 -2.74 4.91 11.52
CA LEU A 207 -1.82 5.67 10.67
C LEU A 207 -1.67 7.12 11.16
N TRP A 208 -2.78 7.76 11.53
CA TRP A 208 -2.77 9.11 12.09
C TRP A 208 -2.03 9.16 13.43
N LEU A 209 -2.27 8.17 14.31
CA LEU A 209 -1.56 8.08 15.58
C LEU A 209 -0.05 7.83 15.40
N ALA A 210 0.34 7.03 14.39
CA ALA A 210 1.73 6.83 14.06
C ALA A 210 2.43 8.14 13.64
N ASP A 211 1.76 8.99 12.86
CA ASP A 211 2.26 10.33 12.47
C ASP A 211 2.38 11.28 13.69
N GLN A 212 1.48 11.16 14.68
CA GLN A 212 1.46 11.97 15.91
C GLN A 212 2.61 11.66 16.88
N VAL A 213 3.00 10.38 17.03
CA VAL A 213 4.11 9.98 17.92
C VAL A 213 5.41 10.68 17.52
N ASP A 214 5.59 10.97 16.23
CA ASP A 214 6.75 11.69 15.70
C ASP A 214 6.78 13.18 16.15
N ASP A 215 5.63 13.86 16.21
CA ASP A 215 5.51 15.27 16.60
C ASP A 215 5.62 15.48 18.13
N ALA A 216 5.13 14.53 18.93
CA ALA A 216 5.28 14.55 20.40
C ALA A 216 6.74 14.31 20.82
N LEU A 217 7.43 13.39 20.14
CA LEU A 217 8.86 13.14 20.34
C LEU A 217 9.72 14.35 19.95
N ALA A 218 9.33 15.09 18.90
CA ALA A 218 10.02 16.33 18.53
C ALA A 218 9.94 17.41 19.62
N ARG A 219 8.75 17.62 20.21
CA ARG A 219 8.54 18.60 21.29
C ARG A 219 9.27 18.24 22.60
N TYR A 220 9.32 16.95 22.97
CA TYR A 220 10.06 16.47 24.13
C TYR A 220 11.58 16.73 24.01
N ARG A 221 12.14 16.66 22.79
CA ARG A 221 13.56 16.94 22.51
C ARG A 221 13.92 18.40 22.74
N ASP A 222 13.08 19.32 22.28
CA ASP A 222 13.30 20.77 22.41
C ASP A 222 13.24 21.22 23.88
N SER A 223 12.36 20.61 24.69
CA SER A 223 12.21 20.99 26.10
C SER A 223 13.27 20.37 27.04
N HIS A 224 13.86 19.22 26.69
CA HIS A 224 14.82 18.50 27.54
C HIS A 224 16.29 18.60 27.09
N ALA A 225 16.60 19.34 26.02
CA ALA A 225 17.96 19.54 25.50
C ALA A 225 18.77 18.23 25.35
N ILE A 226 18.08 17.15 24.96
CA ILE A 226 18.69 15.83 24.78
C ILE A 226 19.38 15.81 23.41
N THR A 227 20.73 15.84 23.42
CA THR A 227 21.58 15.84 22.23
C THR A 227 21.79 14.46 21.59
N ASP A 228 21.22 13.40 22.16
CA ASP A 228 21.32 12.07 21.57
C ASP A 228 20.29 11.88 20.46
N THR A 229 20.77 11.46 19.29
CA THR A 229 19.99 11.25 18.07
C THR A 229 19.07 10.05 18.23
N TRP A 230 17.79 10.30 18.47
CA TRP A 230 16.75 9.28 18.36
C TRP A 230 16.31 9.15 16.89
N GLU A 231 16.48 7.95 16.35
CA GLU A 231 16.25 7.54 14.95
C GLU A 231 14.78 7.23 14.70
N THR A 232 13.96 8.22 14.35
CA THR A 232 12.56 7.94 13.94
C THR A 232 12.23 8.48 12.54
N ARG A 233 12.94 9.50 12.05
CA ARG A 233 12.94 9.87 10.63
C ARG A 233 14.36 9.85 10.10
N GLU A 234 14.59 9.06 9.07
CA GLU A 234 15.84 9.13 8.33
C GLU A 234 15.96 10.53 7.72
N ARG A 235 17.13 11.16 7.83
CA ARG A 235 17.41 12.45 7.19
C ARG A 235 18.72 12.33 6.43
N VAL A 236 18.61 12.52 5.12
CA VAL A 236 19.71 12.32 4.18
C VAL A 236 20.31 13.67 3.81
N VAL A 237 21.53 13.92 4.27
CA VAL A 237 22.31 15.10 3.87
C VAL A 237 23.13 14.77 2.64
N VAL A 238 23.16 15.67 1.66
CA VAL A 238 23.94 15.54 0.43
C VAL A 238 24.96 16.64 0.35
N ALA A 239 26.24 16.30 0.38
CA ALA A 239 27.28 17.28 0.16
C ALA A 239 27.49 17.51 -1.34
N VAL A 240 27.32 18.74 -1.79
CA VAL A 240 27.55 19.16 -3.18
C VAL A 240 28.71 20.14 -3.30
N THR A 241 29.54 19.93 -4.31
CA THR A 241 30.75 20.72 -4.61
C THR A 241 30.47 21.88 -5.55
N GLY A 242 29.31 21.92 -6.22
CA GLY A 242 28.96 22.91 -7.25
C GLY A 242 29.29 22.46 -8.67
N GLY A 243 29.99 21.34 -8.85
CA GLY A 243 30.29 20.72 -10.15
C GLY A 243 29.12 19.92 -10.75
N PRO A 244 29.21 19.50 -12.03
CA PRO A 244 28.16 18.76 -12.74
C PRO A 244 27.80 17.41 -12.09
N GLU A 245 28.70 16.84 -11.27
CA GLU A 245 28.45 15.67 -10.44
C GLU A 245 27.36 15.88 -9.38
N SER A 246 27.16 17.11 -8.93
CA SER A 246 26.23 17.48 -7.85
C SER A 246 24.78 17.11 -8.17
N ALA A 247 24.35 17.25 -9.43
CA ALA A 247 23.01 16.85 -9.86
C ALA A 247 22.80 15.32 -9.78
N THR A 248 23.86 14.54 -9.98
CA THR A 248 23.81 13.07 -9.83
C THR A 248 23.72 12.68 -8.35
N LEU A 249 24.44 13.40 -7.48
CA LEU A 249 24.40 13.18 -6.03
C LEU A 249 23.02 13.52 -5.45
N ILE A 250 22.42 14.65 -5.83
CA ILE A 250 21.08 15.04 -5.37
C ILE A 250 20.03 14.01 -5.82
N ARG A 251 20.08 13.56 -7.09
CA ARG A 251 19.16 12.51 -7.59
C ARG A 251 19.35 11.17 -6.88
N ARG A 252 20.59 10.78 -6.60
CA ARG A 252 20.90 9.54 -5.85
C ARG A 252 20.40 9.61 -4.41
N ALA A 253 20.62 10.74 -3.75
CA ALA A 253 20.11 10.97 -2.41
C ALA A 253 18.58 10.98 -2.36
N ARG A 254 17.90 11.58 -3.34
CA ARG A 254 16.43 11.51 -3.42
C ARG A 254 15.94 10.07 -3.54
N ARG A 255 16.64 9.23 -4.30
CA ARG A 255 16.32 7.80 -4.43
C ARG A 255 16.60 7.00 -3.16
N ILE A 256 17.59 7.39 -2.37
CA ILE A 256 17.86 6.79 -1.05
C ILE A 256 16.72 7.19 -0.11
N ALA A 257 16.42 8.48 -0.06
CA ALA A 257 15.39 9.03 0.80
C ALA A 257 13.96 8.59 0.46
N SER A 258 13.64 8.34 -0.81
CA SER A 258 12.31 7.88 -1.23
C SER A 258 11.97 6.46 -0.75
N ARG A 259 12.95 5.68 -0.28
CA ARG A 259 12.72 4.31 0.22
C ARG A 259 12.35 4.28 1.70
N SER A 260 12.74 5.31 2.45
CA SER A 260 12.55 5.41 3.90
C SER A 260 11.73 6.64 4.31
N SER A 261 11.04 7.28 3.35
CA SER A 261 10.32 8.53 3.55
C SER A 261 11.17 9.62 4.23
N ALA A 262 12.48 9.61 3.95
CA ALA A 262 13.46 10.49 4.58
C ALA A 262 13.42 11.91 4.02
N GLU A 263 13.72 12.90 4.85
CA GLU A 263 13.90 14.28 4.39
C GLU A 263 15.29 14.44 3.73
N VAL A 264 15.35 15.11 2.58
CA VAL A 264 16.61 15.38 1.87
C VAL A 264 17.04 16.81 2.12
N VAL A 265 18.29 16.97 2.58
CA VAL A 265 18.91 18.28 2.77
C VAL A 265 20.18 18.36 1.93
N VAL A 266 20.30 19.38 1.09
CA VAL A 266 21.48 19.61 0.26
C VAL A 266 22.38 20.62 0.96
N VAL A 267 23.67 20.29 1.13
CA VAL A 267 24.65 21.19 1.74
C VAL A 267 25.80 21.47 0.77
N HIS A 268 26.10 22.75 0.59
CA HIS A 268 27.29 23.23 -0.11
C HIS A 268 28.24 23.85 0.91
N VAL A 269 29.52 23.47 0.90
CA VAL A 269 30.53 24.07 1.78
C VAL A 269 31.43 25.00 0.98
N ALA A 270 31.30 26.30 1.22
CA ALA A 270 32.14 27.33 0.64
C ALA A 270 33.42 27.50 1.48
N ARG A 271 34.59 27.50 0.84
CA ARG A 271 35.85 27.88 1.50
C ARG A 271 36.01 29.40 1.48
N GLY A 272 36.53 29.96 2.58
CA GLY A 272 36.73 31.41 2.77
C GLY A 272 37.75 32.06 1.83
N ASP A 273 38.41 31.29 0.96
CA ASP A 273 39.37 31.80 -0.02
C ASP A 273 38.61 32.28 -1.27
N GLY A 274 38.01 33.46 -1.16
CA GLY A 274 37.49 34.15 -2.33
C GLY A 274 38.64 34.46 -3.30
N LEU A 275 38.56 33.92 -4.52
CA LEU A 275 38.87 34.62 -5.77
C LEU A 275 38.61 33.70 -6.97
N LEU A 276 37.67 34.16 -7.81
CA LEU A 276 37.37 33.71 -9.18
C LEU A 276 36.85 32.26 -9.31
N ASP A 277 35.56 32.07 -9.66
CA ASP A 277 35.22 31.11 -10.72
C ASP A 277 33.72 31.13 -11.15
N PRO A 278 33.38 30.63 -12.36
CA PRO A 278 32.09 30.74 -13.07
C PRO A 278 30.85 30.07 -12.44
N GLU A 279 30.90 29.69 -11.16
CA GLU A 279 30.03 28.68 -10.55
C GLU A 279 28.65 29.18 -10.08
N ARG A 280 28.38 30.49 -10.11
CA ARG A 280 27.07 31.03 -9.66
C ARG A 280 25.89 30.52 -10.50
N ARG A 281 26.07 30.30 -11.82
CA ARG A 281 24.99 29.77 -12.68
C ARG A 281 24.70 28.30 -12.39
N THR A 282 25.71 27.52 -12.01
CA THR A 282 25.57 26.09 -11.70
C THR A 282 24.89 25.87 -10.36
N LEU A 283 25.13 26.75 -9.37
CA LEU A 283 24.46 26.69 -8.07
C LEU A 283 22.96 27.01 -8.17
N THR A 284 22.55 28.00 -8.98
CA THR A 284 21.11 28.29 -9.19
C THR A 284 20.36 27.09 -9.79
N GLY A 285 20.97 26.38 -10.76
CA GLY A 285 20.36 25.17 -11.31
C GLY A 285 20.29 24.00 -10.32
N LEU A 286 21.22 23.92 -9.36
CA LEU A 286 21.19 22.94 -8.28
C LEU A 286 20.13 23.30 -7.21
N GLU A 287 19.92 24.58 -6.94
CA GLU A 287 18.85 25.07 -6.06
C GLU A 287 17.46 24.79 -6.65
N GLU A 288 17.26 25.04 -7.94
CA GLU A 288 16.00 24.70 -8.64
C GLU A 288 15.75 23.20 -8.63
N LEU A 289 16.79 22.39 -8.88
CA LEU A 289 16.70 20.93 -8.84
C LEU A 289 16.40 20.42 -7.42
N ALA A 290 17.02 21.01 -6.39
CA ALA A 290 16.72 20.69 -5.00
C ALA A 290 15.26 21.04 -4.63
N LYS A 291 14.79 22.24 -5.00
CA LYS A 291 13.39 22.67 -4.82
C LYS A 291 12.39 21.77 -5.53
N GLY A 292 12.69 21.35 -6.77
CA GLY A 292 11.86 20.41 -7.52
C GLY A 292 11.72 19.03 -6.85
N PHE A 293 12.64 18.67 -5.95
CA PHE A 293 12.57 17.46 -5.15
C PHE A 293 12.12 17.69 -3.70
N GLY A 294 11.66 18.90 -3.36
CA GLY A 294 11.26 19.25 -1.99
C GLY A 294 12.43 19.31 -1.00
N ALA A 295 13.67 19.40 -1.48
CA ALA A 295 14.87 19.44 -0.65
C ALA A 295 15.30 20.90 -0.37
N ARG A 296 15.71 21.18 0.87
CA ARG A 296 16.28 22.49 1.26
C ARG A 296 17.78 22.51 0.96
N MET A 297 18.27 23.60 0.37
CA MET A 297 19.69 23.80 0.09
C MET A 297 20.30 24.81 1.07
N HIS A 298 21.39 24.42 1.73
CA HIS A 298 22.13 25.25 2.68
C HIS A 298 23.56 25.45 2.20
N THR A 299 24.08 26.67 2.37
CA THR A 299 25.49 26.96 2.16
C THR A 299 26.16 27.23 3.50
N VAL A 300 27.19 26.47 3.82
CA VAL A 300 27.98 26.59 5.05
C VAL A 300 29.37 27.08 4.68
N VAL A 301 29.90 28.03 5.43
CA VAL A 301 31.27 28.53 5.21
C VAL A 301 32.19 27.84 6.21
N GLY A 302 33.25 27.19 5.73
CA GLY A 302 34.20 26.49 6.58
C GLY A 302 35.57 26.30 5.93
N GLU A 303 36.64 26.55 6.68
CA GLU A 303 38.02 26.33 6.22
C GLU A 303 38.33 24.83 6.06
N ASP A 304 37.80 24.00 6.97
CA ASP A 304 37.89 22.54 6.91
C ASP A 304 36.55 21.90 6.52
N ILE A 305 36.47 21.44 5.26
CA ILE A 305 35.25 20.88 4.66
C ILE A 305 34.71 19.66 5.44
N PRO A 306 35.52 18.64 5.82
CA PRO A 306 35.05 17.49 6.58
C PRO A 306 34.39 17.88 7.91
N THR A 307 35.04 18.77 8.67
CA THR A 307 34.53 19.23 9.97
C THR A 307 33.24 20.02 9.78
N ALA A 308 33.21 20.98 8.86
CA ALA A 308 32.00 21.76 8.57
C ALA A 308 30.83 20.91 8.07
N LEU A 309 31.09 19.88 7.25
CA LEU A 309 30.06 18.93 6.79
C LEU A 309 29.49 18.10 7.93
N LEU A 310 30.34 17.61 8.83
CA LEU A 310 29.92 16.80 9.96
C LEU A 310 29.22 17.64 11.04
N GLU A 311 29.68 18.85 11.30
CA GLU A 311 29.00 19.79 12.19
C GLU A 311 27.62 20.15 11.66
N PHE A 312 27.51 20.44 10.36
CA PHE A 312 26.20 20.67 9.72
C PHE A 312 25.32 19.42 9.79
N ALA A 313 25.84 18.24 9.40
CA ALA A 313 25.10 16.99 9.41
C ALA A 313 24.58 16.64 10.81
N ARG A 314 25.39 16.85 11.86
CA ARG A 314 24.96 16.68 13.26
C ARG A 314 23.96 17.75 13.67
N GLY A 315 24.17 19.00 13.29
CA GLY A 315 23.25 20.11 13.60
C GLY A 315 21.85 19.91 13.01
N VAL A 316 21.75 19.24 11.86
CA VAL A 316 20.47 18.85 11.26
C VAL A 316 20.03 17.43 11.64
N ASN A 317 20.70 16.76 12.58
CA ASN A 317 20.41 15.37 12.97
C ASN A 317 20.30 14.40 11.79
N ALA A 318 21.25 14.47 10.85
CA ALA A 318 21.31 13.57 9.70
C ALA A 318 21.62 12.14 10.14
N THR A 319 20.84 11.17 9.68
CA THR A 319 21.15 9.74 9.83
C THR A 319 22.11 9.27 8.74
N GLN A 320 22.03 9.88 7.56
CA GLN A 320 22.84 9.51 6.40
C GLN A 320 23.49 10.74 5.75
N LEU A 321 24.71 10.56 5.27
CA LEU A 321 25.49 11.58 4.57
C LEU A 321 25.98 11.04 3.22
N VAL A 322 25.46 11.59 2.13
CA VAL A 322 25.81 11.25 0.76
C VAL A 322 26.95 12.15 0.28
N LEU A 323 28.07 11.54 -0.10
CA LEU A 323 29.26 12.22 -0.59
C LEU A 323 29.64 11.70 -1.98
N GLY A 324 30.01 12.62 -2.87
CA GLY A 324 30.66 12.26 -4.13
C GLY A 324 32.13 11.89 -3.93
N THR A 325 32.61 10.90 -4.68
CA THR A 325 34.05 10.60 -4.75
C THR A 325 34.78 11.71 -5.53
N SER A 326 35.44 12.65 -4.82
CA SER A 326 36.27 13.68 -5.48
C SER A 326 37.63 13.12 -5.90
N ARG A 327 38.05 13.32 -7.16
CA ARG A 327 39.40 12.95 -7.65
C ARG A 327 40.39 14.08 -7.32
N ARG A 328 41.31 13.86 -6.38
CA ARG A 328 42.54 14.68 -6.25
C ARG A 328 43.76 13.96 -6.84
N SER A 329 44.71 14.74 -7.36
CA SER A 329 45.98 14.27 -7.94
C SER A 329 46.81 13.47 -6.91
N ARG A 330 47.49 12.42 -7.38
CA ARG A 330 48.21 11.41 -6.58
C ARG A 330 49.20 11.97 -5.55
N TRP A 331 49.76 13.15 -5.80
CA TRP A 331 50.74 13.79 -4.90
C TRP A 331 50.08 14.53 -3.72
N GLN A 332 48.88 15.09 -3.92
CA GLN A 332 48.12 15.75 -2.85
C GLN A 332 47.54 14.74 -1.83
N ARG A 333 47.39 13.47 -2.22
CA ARG A 333 46.92 12.36 -1.36
C ARG A 333 47.95 11.92 -0.31
N PHE A 334 49.22 12.32 -0.46
CA PHE A 334 50.30 11.99 0.48
C PHE A 334 50.51 13.08 1.56
N LEU A 335 50.00 14.30 1.32
CA LEU A 335 50.20 15.45 2.21
C LEU A 335 48.96 15.86 3.01
N ARG A 336 47.74 15.50 2.58
CA ARG A 336 46.49 15.80 3.29
C ARG A 336 45.48 14.66 3.17
N GLU A 337 44.77 14.40 4.26
CA GLU A 337 43.68 13.44 4.33
C GLU A 337 42.52 13.86 3.41
N GLY A 338 41.89 12.91 2.70
CA GLY A 338 40.80 13.19 1.78
C GLY A 338 39.49 13.50 2.51
N VAL A 339 38.61 14.33 1.93
CA VAL A 339 37.33 14.72 2.57
C VAL A 339 36.47 13.50 2.88
N GLY A 340 36.31 12.57 1.94
CA GLY A 340 35.56 11.33 2.19
C GLY A 340 36.18 10.44 3.27
N SER A 341 37.51 10.29 3.31
CA SER A 341 38.18 9.49 4.35
C SER A 341 38.12 10.14 5.73
N ALA A 342 38.26 11.46 5.82
CA ALA A 342 38.16 12.21 7.06
C ALA A 342 36.71 12.18 7.59
N VAL A 343 35.72 12.32 6.70
CA VAL A 343 34.31 12.24 7.06
C VAL A 343 33.92 10.83 7.55
N VAL A 344 34.32 9.76 6.85
CA VAL A 344 34.07 8.38 7.30
C VAL A 344 34.71 8.07 8.65
N ARG A 345 35.94 8.57 8.89
CA ARG A 345 36.63 8.37 10.17
C ARG A 345 35.92 9.07 11.33
N ASN A 346 35.35 10.24 11.06
CA ASN A 346 34.79 11.13 12.07
C ASN A 346 33.24 11.16 12.07
N SER A 347 32.56 10.33 11.28
CA SER A 347 31.10 10.38 11.12
C SER A 347 30.33 9.91 12.35
N GLY A 348 30.97 9.10 13.21
CA GLY A 348 30.31 8.57 14.40
C GLY A 348 29.15 7.66 14.02
N LYS A 349 27.93 8.04 14.42
CA LYS A 349 26.68 7.31 14.14
C LYS A 349 26.06 7.63 12.77
N ILE A 350 26.62 8.57 12.00
CA ILE A 350 26.07 8.96 10.70
C ILE A 350 26.60 8.01 9.61
N ASP A 351 25.69 7.37 8.88
CA ASP A 351 26.03 6.47 7.78
C ASP A 351 26.49 7.25 6.55
N VAL A 352 27.72 6.99 6.08
CA VAL A 352 28.32 7.74 4.97
C VAL A 352 28.20 6.96 3.66
N HIS A 353 27.39 7.45 2.73
CA HIS A 353 27.20 6.88 1.40
C HIS A 353 28.12 7.52 0.38
N MET A 354 29.12 6.76 -0.08
CA MET A 354 30.03 7.19 -1.15
C MET A 354 29.44 6.85 -2.52
N VAL A 355 29.10 7.87 -3.31
CA VAL A 355 28.49 7.69 -4.64
C VAL A 355 29.51 7.95 -5.73
N THR A 356 29.68 6.96 -6.60
CA THR A 356 30.44 7.06 -7.85
C THR A 356 29.55 7.65 -8.96
N HIS A 357 30.10 8.51 -9.81
CA HIS A 357 29.36 9.21 -10.88
C HIS A 357 29.98 8.97 -12.25
N GLY A 358 29.13 8.76 -13.26
CA GLY A 358 29.46 8.14 -14.55
C GLY A 358 30.12 9.01 -15.62
N GLN A 359 30.60 10.21 -15.32
CA GLN A 359 31.38 11.04 -16.27
C GLN A 359 32.85 10.55 -16.39
N ASP A 360 33.11 9.31 -15.96
CA ASP A 360 34.41 8.68 -15.77
C ASP A 360 35.09 8.12 -17.04
N ARG A 361 34.57 8.37 -18.26
CA ARG A 361 35.08 7.71 -19.49
C ARG A 361 36.21 8.42 -20.25
N HIS A 362 36.67 9.61 -19.85
CA HIS A 362 37.80 10.26 -20.53
C HIS A 362 38.96 10.64 -19.61
N GLN A 363 39.90 9.71 -19.45
CA GLN A 363 41.30 9.88 -19.93
C GLN A 363 42.12 8.63 -19.62
N ARG A 364 42.64 8.02 -20.69
CA ARG A 364 43.78 7.09 -20.64
C ARG A 364 44.96 7.79 -19.95
N ARG A 365 45.51 7.19 -18.89
CA ARG A 365 46.96 6.95 -18.75
C ARG A 365 47.36 6.21 -17.45
N LEU A 366 48.09 5.12 -17.71
CA LEU A 366 49.21 4.56 -16.94
C LEU A 366 48.90 4.08 -15.52
N ASP A 367 48.20 2.96 -15.45
CA ASP A 367 48.26 2.04 -14.33
C ASP A 367 49.62 1.32 -14.31
N ILE A 368 50.59 1.92 -13.61
CA ILE A 368 51.97 1.41 -13.50
C ILE A 368 52.05 0.34 -12.39
N ARG A 369 50.99 -0.41 -12.07
CA ARG A 369 51.06 -1.46 -11.03
C ARG A 369 50.64 -2.86 -11.49
N GLY A 370 50.13 -3.00 -12.71
CA GLY A 370 49.59 -4.27 -13.22
C GLY A 370 50.37 -4.98 -14.32
N THR A 371 51.40 -4.39 -14.93
CA THR A 371 52.05 -5.01 -16.10
C THR A 371 53.15 -5.99 -15.72
N ARG A 372 53.27 -7.07 -16.52
CA ARG A 372 54.32 -8.11 -16.54
C ARG A 372 55.78 -7.59 -16.49
N LEU A 373 56.00 -6.28 -16.56
CA LEU A 373 57.27 -5.57 -16.39
C LEU A 373 57.74 -5.39 -14.94
N HIS A 374 56.91 -5.61 -13.92
CA HIS A 374 57.33 -5.41 -12.52
C HIS A 374 58.33 -6.45 -12.01
N ARG A 375 58.25 -7.68 -12.52
CA ARG A 375 59.23 -8.72 -12.15
C ARG A 375 60.66 -8.27 -12.48
N PRO A 376 61.03 -7.89 -13.72
CA PRO A 376 62.42 -7.49 -13.99
C PRO A 376 62.86 -6.24 -13.23
N LEU A 377 61.99 -5.23 -13.06
CA LEU A 377 62.35 -4.01 -12.33
C LEU A 377 62.71 -4.28 -10.86
N SER A 378 61.96 -5.18 -10.20
CA SER A 378 62.27 -5.58 -8.83
C SER A 378 63.61 -6.29 -8.69
N TRP A 379 64.00 -7.11 -9.67
CA TRP A 379 65.33 -7.74 -9.72
C TRP A 379 66.44 -6.73 -9.99
N VAL A 380 66.19 -5.70 -10.81
CA VAL A 380 67.15 -4.59 -10.99
C VAL A 380 67.33 -3.81 -9.69
N LEU A 381 66.24 -3.48 -9.00
CA LEU A 381 66.28 -2.81 -7.69
C LEU A 381 67.04 -3.62 -6.64
N ALA A 382 66.90 -4.96 -6.63
CA ALA A 382 67.65 -5.83 -5.72
C ALA A 382 69.17 -5.76 -5.87
N VAL A 383 69.67 -5.29 -7.01
CA VAL A 383 71.11 -5.10 -7.26
C VAL A 383 71.50 -3.64 -7.04
N VAL A 384 70.71 -2.71 -7.58
CA VAL A 384 71.03 -1.27 -7.53
C VAL A 384 70.97 -0.72 -6.10
N VAL A 385 69.96 -1.11 -5.31
CA VAL A 385 69.74 -0.54 -3.97
C VAL A 385 70.89 -0.90 -3.01
N PRO A 386 71.38 -2.16 -2.92
CA PRO A 386 72.57 -2.48 -2.13
C PRO A 386 73.84 -1.75 -2.58
N LEU A 387 74.03 -1.58 -3.90
CA LEU A 387 75.20 -0.87 -4.44
C LEU A 387 75.18 0.62 -4.08
N VAL A 388 74.01 1.26 -4.17
CA VAL A 388 73.82 2.66 -3.76
C VAL A 388 74.02 2.80 -2.25
N ALA A 389 73.49 1.87 -1.45
CA ALA A 389 73.71 1.85 -0.01
C ALA A 389 75.20 1.72 0.33
N ALA A 390 75.92 0.81 -0.32
CA ALA A 390 77.36 0.66 -0.15
C ALA A 390 78.13 1.93 -0.54
N ALA A 391 77.78 2.58 -1.65
CA ALA A 391 78.43 3.83 -2.08
C ALA A 391 78.18 4.98 -1.08
N LEU A 392 76.98 5.08 -0.53
CA LEU A 392 76.62 6.09 0.47
C LEU A 392 77.39 5.85 1.78
N ILE A 393 77.46 4.59 2.24
CA ILE A 393 78.22 4.23 3.43
C ILE A 393 79.70 4.54 3.22
N TYR A 394 80.28 4.22 2.05
CA TYR A 394 81.68 4.52 1.74
C TYR A 394 82.01 6.01 1.83
N LEU A 395 81.07 6.90 1.47
CA LEU A 395 81.25 8.35 1.58
C LEU A 395 81.30 8.84 3.05
N VAL A 396 80.64 8.11 3.95
CA VAL A 396 80.42 8.51 5.36
C VAL A 396 81.16 7.57 6.35
N ASP A 397 81.92 6.59 5.83
CA ASP A 397 82.64 5.53 6.55
C ASP A 397 83.50 6.08 7.70
N ARG A 398 84.08 7.27 7.52
CA ARG A 398 84.90 7.93 8.56
C ARG A 398 84.14 8.29 9.85
N TRP A 399 82.81 8.33 9.80
CA TRP A 399 81.94 8.68 10.94
C TRP A 399 81.06 7.53 11.41
N MET A 400 81.15 6.35 10.78
CA MET A 400 80.30 5.20 11.08
C MET A 400 81.09 4.03 11.66
N ASN A 401 80.44 3.27 12.53
CA ASN A 401 80.92 1.98 13.02
C ASN A 401 80.20 0.84 12.28
N VAL A 402 80.80 -0.34 12.24
CA VAL A 402 80.26 -1.56 11.56
C VAL A 402 78.80 -1.87 11.92
N SER A 403 78.39 -1.62 13.16
CA SER A 403 77.00 -1.81 13.60
C SER A 403 76.02 -0.86 12.89
N SER A 404 76.41 0.39 12.65
CA SER A 404 75.57 1.38 11.96
C SER A 404 75.52 1.13 10.45
N GLU A 405 76.59 0.57 9.87
CA GLU A 405 76.64 0.19 8.46
C GLU A 405 75.69 -0.96 8.16
N SER A 406 75.64 -1.96 9.05
CA SER A 406 74.70 -3.08 8.98
C SER A 406 73.24 -2.60 8.99
N ALA A 407 72.91 -1.58 9.79
CA ALA A 407 71.57 -0.99 9.87
C ALA A 407 71.12 -0.38 8.53
N VAL A 408 72.02 0.28 7.79
CA VAL A 408 71.72 0.87 6.48
C VAL A 408 71.43 -0.23 5.44
N PHE A 409 72.19 -1.32 5.46
CA PHE A 409 71.91 -2.48 4.60
C PHE A 409 70.58 -3.16 4.96
N PHE A 410 70.18 -3.21 6.24
CA PHE A 410 68.84 -3.69 6.61
C PHE A 410 67.72 -2.81 6.03
N ILE A 411 67.89 -1.48 6.04
CA ILE A 411 66.93 -0.55 5.42
C ILE A 411 66.86 -0.78 3.90
N ALA A 412 68.01 -1.00 3.24
CA ALA A 412 68.07 -1.33 1.82
C ALA A 412 67.31 -2.62 1.48
N ILE A 413 67.51 -3.69 2.26
CA ILE A 413 66.81 -4.97 2.11
C ILE A 413 65.29 -4.79 2.32
N LEU A 414 64.89 -4.02 3.34
CA LEU A 414 63.48 -3.73 3.60
C LEU A 414 62.83 -2.97 2.44
N ALA A 415 63.52 -1.97 1.88
CA ALA A 415 63.04 -1.20 0.73
C ALA A 415 62.82 -2.11 -0.49
N VAL A 416 63.76 -3.01 -0.79
CA VAL A 416 63.60 -3.97 -1.90
C VAL A 416 62.46 -4.96 -1.63
N SER A 417 62.31 -5.43 -0.39
CA SER A 417 61.25 -6.37 0.01
C SER A 417 59.84 -5.80 -0.21
N LEU A 418 59.63 -4.51 0.08
CA LEU A 418 58.36 -3.82 -0.12
C LEU A 418 57.95 -3.69 -1.60
N LEU A 419 58.91 -3.71 -2.53
CA LEU A 419 58.65 -3.53 -3.96
C LEU A 419 58.71 -4.84 -4.76
N GLY A 420 59.48 -5.84 -4.32
CA GLY A 420 59.87 -6.99 -5.15
C GLY A 420 59.44 -8.38 -4.70
N GLY A 421 58.90 -8.54 -3.48
CA GLY A 421 58.59 -9.85 -2.91
C GLY A 421 59.84 -10.65 -2.52
N ILE A 422 59.67 -11.95 -2.22
CA ILE A 422 60.68 -12.77 -1.53
C ILE A 422 61.99 -12.94 -2.34
N GLY A 423 61.89 -13.24 -3.64
CA GLY A 423 63.08 -13.54 -4.47
C GLY A 423 64.09 -12.38 -4.55
N PRO A 424 63.67 -11.18 -5.04
CA PRO A 424 64.53 -9.99 -5.06
C PRO A 424 65.04 -9.58 -3.67
N ALA A 425 64.25 -9.74 -2.60
CA ALA A 425 64.68 -9.43 -1.24
C ALA A 425 65.84 -10.32 -0.77
N VAL A 426 65.77 -11.62 -1.05
CA VAL A 426 66.86 -12.57 -0.74
C VAL A 426 68.12 -12.25 -1.55
N ALA A 427 67.98 -11.97 -2.85
CA ALA A 427 69.11 -11.56 -3.69
C ALA A 427 69.79 -10.28 -3.18
N SER A 428 68.98 -9.28 -2.79
CA SER A 428 69.45 -8.03 -2.17
C SER A 428 70.16 -8.27 -0.84
N ALA A 429 69.69 -9.21 -0.02
CA ALA A 429 70.31 -9.55 1.27
C ALA A 429 71.67 -10.23 1.10
N VAL A 430 71.78 -11.19 0.16
CA VAL A 430 73.05 -11.84 -0.17
C VAL A 430 74.06 -10.82 -0.68
N LEU A 431 73.66 -9.96 -1.63
CA LEU A 431 74.54 -8.92 -2.16
C LEU A 431 74.96 -7.92 -1.08
N SER A 432 74.04 -7.51 -0.20
CA SER A 432 74.33 -6.64 0.93
C SER A 432 75.34 -7.26 1.90
N GLY A 433 75.23 -8.57 2.17
CA GLY A 433 76.19 -9.32 2.99
C GLY A 433 77.57 -9.41 2.39
N LEU A 434 77.66 -9.66 1.08
CA LEU A 434 78.93 -9.68 0.36
C LEU A 434 79.59 -8.30 0.34
N LEU A 435 78.82 -7.23 0.09
CA LEU A 435 79.33 -5.86 0.09
C LEU A 435 79.79 -5.41 1.48
N LEU A 436 79.02 -5.74 2.52
CA LEU A 436 79.37 -5.45 3.91
C LEU A 436 80.68 -6.15 4.33
N ASN A 437 80.81 -7.44 4.00
CA ASN A 437 82.00 -8.21 4.30
C ASN A 437 83.22 -7.72 3.51
N TYR A 438 83.06 -7.40 2.23
CA TYR A 438 84.18 -7.03 1.37
C TYR A 438 84.70 -5.60 1.62
N LEU A 439 83.81 -4.63 1.84
CA LEU A 439 84.19 -3.21 1.87
C LEU A 439 84.46 -2.68 3.29
N PHE A 440 83.69 -3.12 4.28
CA PHE A 440 83.65 -2.45 5.57
C PHE A 440 84.17 -3.29 6.74
N THR A 441 84.21 -4.60 6.56
CA THR A 441 84.69 -5.55 7.56
C THR A 441 86.21 -5.73 7.49
N SER A 442 86.90 -5.76 8.63
CA SER A 442 88.37 -5.93 8.67
C SER A 442 88.78 -7.40 8.64
N PRO A 443 89.80 -7.81 7.84
CA PRO A 443 90.57 -7.01 6.89
C PRO A 443 89.79 -6.64 5.62
N ARG A 444 89.74 -5.34 5.32
CA ARG A 444 88.99 -4.77 4.18
C ARG A 444 89.54 -5.28 2.84
N TYR A 445 88.67 -5.37 1.84
CA TYR A 445 88.95 -5.85 0.48
C TYR A 445 89.32 -7.33 0.39
N THR A 446 88.98 -8.11 1.41
CA THR A 446 89.17 -9.57 1.41
C THR A 446 87.88 -10.27 1.80
N LEU A 447 87.57 -11.40 1.15
CA LEU A 447 86.45 -12.27 1.53
C LEU A 447 86.96 -13.34 2.50
N THR A 448 87.33 -12.95 3.71
CA THR A 448 87.78 -13.89 4.74
C THR A 448 86.72 -14.09 5.81
N VAL A 449 86.11 -15.28 5.83
CA VAL A 449 85.13 -15.72 6.87
C VAL A 449 85.84 -16.23 8.12
N SER A 450 87.05 -15.72 8.42
CA SER A 450 87.91 -16.24 9.48
C SER A 450 87.55 -15.71 10.87
N ASP A 451 86.82 -14.59 10.94
CA ASP A 451 86.32 -14.00 12.18
C ASP A 451 84.88 -14.51 12.45
N PRO A 452 84.64 -15.24 13.56
CA PRO A 452 83.33 -15.74 13.94
C PRO A 452 82.24 -14.65 14.00
N ASN A 453 82.59 -13.40 14.31
CA ASN A 453 81.63 -12.30 14.41
C ASN A 453 81.07 -11.87 13.05
N ASN A 454 81.88 -11.97 11.99
CA ASN A 454 81.47 -11.60 10.62
C ASN A 454 80.58 -12.68 10.02
N ALA A 455 80.89 -13.96 10.28
CA ALA A 455 80.03 -15.08 9.93
C ALA A 455 78.66 -14.97 10.62
N LEU A 456 78.64 -14.62 11.91
CA LEU A 456 77.40 -14.41 12.67
C LEU A 456 76.55 -13.27 12.08
N THR A 457 77.17 -12.16 11.68
CA THR A 457 76.46 -11.01 11.08
C THR A 457 75.78 -11.38 9.76
N ILE A 458 76.45 -12.15 8.90
CA ILE A 458 75.86 -12.62 7.64
C ILE A 458 74.68 -13.57 7.91
N VAL A 459 74.82 -14.50 8.86
CA VAL A 459 73.74 -15.43 9.24
C VAL A 459 72.53 -14.68 9.80
N VAL A 460 72.75 -13.74 10.73
CA VAL A 460 71.68 -12.92 11.32
C VAL A 460 70.99 -12.10 10.22
N MET A 461 71.74 -11.54 9.28
CA MET A 461 71.15 -10.76 8.19
C MET A 461 70.29 -11.61 7.25
N ILE A 462 70.71 -12.85 6.95
CA ILE A 462 69.90 -13.79 6.17
C ILE A 462 68.62 -14.16 6.92
N VAL A 463 68.70 -14.46 8.22
CA VAL A 463 67.53 -14.81 9.05
C VAL A 463 66.54 -13.64 9.11
N VAL A 464 67.02 -12.42 9.34
CA VAL A 464 66.19 -11.20 9.36
C VAL A 464 65.56 -10.95 7.98
N ALA A 465 66.31 -11.12 6.88
CA ALA A 465 65.77 -10.96 5.54
C ALA A 465 64.65 -11.99 5.24
N ILE A 466 64.82 -13.25 5.65
CA ILE A 466 63.79 -14.29 5.51
C ILE A 466 62.56 -13.97 6.36
N ALA A 467 62.76 -13.54 7.61
CA ALA A 467 61.66 -13.17 8.50
C ALA A 467 60.85 -11.98 7.95
N VAL A 468 61.53 -10.93 7.46
CA VAL A 468 60.89 -9.77 6.83
C VAL A 468 60.16 -10.18 5.55
N ALA A 469 60.78 -11.01 4.70
CA ALA A 469 60.15 -11.49 3.47
C ALA A 469 58.89 -12.35 3.76
N ALA A 470 58.94 -13.22 4.77
CA ALA A 470 57.80 -14.02 5.21
C ALA A 470 56.67 -13.15 5.80
N LEU A 471 57.01 -12.13 6.59
CA LEU A 471 56.03 -11.19 7.14
C LEU A 471 55.32 -10.44 6.01
N VAL A 472 56.06 -9.90 5.04
CA VAL A 472 55.50 -9.15 3.91
C VAL A 472 54.61 -10.04 3.03
N ASP A 473 55.03 -11.28 2.74
CA ASP A 473 54.21 -12.23 1.98
C ASP A 473 52.90 -12.54 2.73
N SER A 474 52.98 -12.79 4.04
CA SER A 474 51.79 -13.08 4.87
C SER A 474 50.77 -11.93 4.89
N VAL A 475 51.24 -10.68 4.95
CA VAL A 475 50.37 -9.49 4.93
C VAL A 475 49.75 -9.28 3.56
N SER A 476 50.50 -9.54 2.49
CA SER A 476 50.00 -9.40 1.11
C SER A 476 48.91 -10.44 0.77
N ARG A 477 49.08 -11.69 1.21
CA ARG A 477 48.08 -12.76 1.04
C ARG A 477 46.78 -12.45 1.80
N ARG A 478 46.88 -12.06 3.07
CA ARG A 478 45.71 -11.66 3.87
C ARG A 478 44.95 -10.49 3.24
N ARG A 479 45.66 -9.51 2.66
CA ARG A 479 45.04 -8.39 1.93
C ARG A 479 44.33 -8.86 0.65
N ALA A 480 44.92 -9.77 -0.11
CA ALA A 480 44.30 -10.32 -1.32
C ALA A 480 43.04 -11.14 -0.99
N GLU A 481 43.08 -11.94 0.07
CA GLU A 481 41.94 -12.72 0.57
C GLU A 481 40.81 -11.81 1.06
N ALA A 482 41.11 -10.77 1.84
CA ALA A 482 40.11 -9.82 2.32
C ALA A 482 39.43 -9.05 1.18
N VAL A 483 40.17 -8.64 0.16
CA VAL A 483 39.61 -7.95 -1.01
C VAL A 483 38.69 -8.88 -1.82
N ARG A 484 39.01 -10.18 -1.91
CA ARG A 484 38.16 -11.17 -2.59
C ARG A 484 36.86 -11.39 -1.82
N ALA A 485 36.94 -11.65 -0.52
CA ALA A 485 35.76 -11.84 0.33
C ALA A 485 34.82 -10.62 0.29
N THR A 486 35.39 -9.40 0.26
CA THR A 486 34.59 -8.17 0.17
C THR A 486 33.87 -8.04 -1.18
N ARG A 487 34.53 -8.39 -2.29
CA ARG A 487 33.90 -8.36 -3.63
C ARG A 487 32.80 -9.40 -3.78
N GLU A 488 33.00 -10.61 -3.25
CA GLU A 488 31.97 -11.65 -3.24
C GLU A 488 30.76 -11.21 -2.42
N ALA A 489 30.99 -10.61 -1.24
CA ALA A 489 29.93 -10.06 -0.40
C ALA A 489 29.17 -8.90 -1.07
N GLU A 490 29.87 -7.98 -1.73
CA GLU A 490 29.26 -6.86 -2.48
C GLU A 490 28.39 -7.36 -3.65
N LEU A 491 28.85 -8.37 -4.40
CA LEU A 491 28.07 -8.97 -5.48
C LEU A 491 26.82 -9.68 -4.95
N LEU A 492 26.96 -10.49 -3.90
CA LEU A 492 25.82 -11.18 -3.27
C LEU A 492 24.81 -10.19 -2.67
N ALA A 493 25.27 -9.12 -2.01
CA ALA A 493 24.40 -8.07 -1.49
C ALA A 493 23.67 -7.31 -2.62
N THR A 494 24.34 -7.09 -3.75
CA THR A 494 23.75 -6.41 -4.93
C THR A 494 22.66 -7.27 -5.58
N PHE A 495 22.84 -8.59 -5.63
CA PHE A 495 21.82 -9.51 -6.15
C PHE A 495 20.67 -9.73 -5.16
N ALA A 496 20.94 -9.86 -3.85
CA ALA A 496 19.91 -9.94 -2.82
C ALA A 496 19.03 -8.67 -2.76
N GLY A 497 19.62 -7.49 -2.95
CA GLY A 497 18.89 -6.23 -3.04
C GLY A 497 18.01 -6.09 -4.29
N ALA A 498 18.26 -6.85 -5.36
CA ALA A 498 17.37 -6.91 -6.53
C ALA A 498 16.07 -7.66 -6.21
N VAL A 499 16.18 -8.77 -5.47
CA VAL A 499 15.07 -9.64 -5.10
C VAL A 499 14.16 -8.99 -4.05
N LEU A 500 14.75 -8.28 -3.08
CA LEU A 500 13.99 -7.59 -2.02
C LEU A 500 13.34 -6.28 -2.48
N GLY A 501 13.78 -5.71 -3.60
CA GLY A 501 13.28 -4.43 -4.13
C GLY A 501 12.07 -4.51 -5.04
N GLY A 502 11.44 -5.69 -5.18
CA GLY A 502 10.30 -5.90 -6.08
C GLY A 502 10.65 -5.80 -7.58
N ALA A 503 11.94 -5.76 -7.93
CA ALA A 503 12.36 -5.79 -9.32
C ALA A 503 12.05 -7.17 -9.91
N GLY A 504 11.29 -7.22 -11.00
CA GLY A 504 10.89 -8.46 -11.65
C GLY A 504 12.09 -9.34 -12.05
N LEU A 505 11.82 -10.62 -12.29
CA LEU A 505 12.82 -11.61 -12.71
C LEU A 505 13.73 -11.09 -13.84
N ASP A 506 13.17 -10.36 -14.80
CA ASP A 506 13.91 -9.76 -15.93
C ASP A 506 15.00 -8.77 -15.47
N ALA A 507 14.74 -7.99 -14.42
CA ALA A 507 15.72 -7.04 -13.90
C ALA A 507 16.89 -7.74 -13.19
N LEU A 508 16.66 -8.92 -12.61
CA LEU A 508 17.73 -9.76 -12.06
C LEU A 508 18.59 -10.32 -13.19
N LEU A 509 17.96 -10.85 -14.25
CA LEU A 509 18.66 -11.39 -15.42
C LEU A 509 19.43 -10.31 -16.20
N GLU A 510 18.87 -9.11 -16.36
CA GLU A 510 19.55 -7.96 -16.98
C GLU A 510 20.83 -7.59 -16.22
N ARG A 511 20.79 -7.59 -14.88
CA ARG A 511 21.99 -7.34 -14.07
C ARG A 511 23.05 -8.43 -14.22
N VAL A 512 22.63 -9.69 -14.35
CA VAL A 512 23.57 -10.79 -14.64
C VAL A 512 24.20 -10.57 -16.01
N ARG A 513 23.39 -10.20 -17.02
CA ARG A 513 23.85 -9.90 -18.37
C ARG A 513 24.88 -8.77 -18.37
N GLU A 514 24.59 -7.65 -17.70
CA GLU A 514 25.49 -6.50 -17.60
C GLU A 514 26.76 -6.80 -16.77
N ALA A 515 26.63 -7.47 -15.63
CA ALA A 515 27.76 -7.71 -14.72
C ALA A 515 28.81 -8.67 -15.31
N TYR A 516 28.37 -9.65 -16.09
CA TYR A 516 29.22 -10.65 -16.71
C TYR A 516 29.44 -10.44 -18.22
N ASP A 517 29.02 -9.29 -18.76
CA ASP A 517 29.18 -8.91 -20.18
C ASP A 517 28.69 -10.01 -21.13
N GLN A 518 27.49 -10.55 -20.85
CA GLN A 518 26.86 -11.58 -21.65
C GLN A 518 26.00 -10.97 -22.76
N THR A 519 25.86 -11.69 -23.86
CA THR A 519 25.01 -11.28 -24.99
C THR A 519 23.53 -11.44 -24.61
N SER A 520 23.19 -12.56 -23.97
CA SER A 520 21.85 -12.84 -23.49
C SER A 520 21.84 -13.85 -22.34
N VAL A 521 20.80 -13.80 -21.53
CA VAL A 521 20.59 -14.64 -20.34
C VAL A 521 19.12 -15.03 -20.27
N SER A 522 18.85 -16.30 -19.97
CA SER A 522 17.48 -16.79 -19.77
C SER A 522 17.39 -17.72 -18.58
N LEU A 523 16.20 -17.75 -17.98
CA LEU A 523 15.82 -18.74 -16.99
C LEU A 523 14.78 -19.66 -17.63
N VAL A 524 15.12 -20.94 -17.70
CA VAL A 524 14.31 -21.95 -18.39
C VAL A 524 13.85 -22.99 -17.38
N ARG A 525 12.60 -23.41 -17.49
CA ARG A 525 12.03 -24.50 -16.71
C ARG A 525 11.68 -25.67 -17.60
N THR A 526 12.05 -26.88 -17.20
CA THR A 526 11.65 -28.12 -17.82
C THR A 526 10.26 -28.48 -17.32
N THR A 527 9.29 -28.48 -18.22
CA THR A 527 7.93 -28.92 -17.96
C THR A 527 7.80 -30.28 -18.62
N GLY A 528 7.62 -31.37 -17.87
CA GLY A 528 7.46 -32.74 -18.42
C GLY A 528 6.23 -32.98 -19.32
N GLN A 529 5.65 -31.91 -19.85
CA GLN A 529 4.59 -31.87 -20.84
C GLN A 529 5.09 -31.01 -22.01
N GLY A 530 5.51 -31.66 -23.10
CA GLY A 530 6.06 -30.99 -24.27
C GLY A 530 5.13 -29.91 -24.80
N THR A 531 5.63 -28.68 -24.90
CA THR A 531 4.92 -27.57 -25.53
C THR A 531 5.43 -27.38 -26.97
N ILE A 532 4.51 -27.00 -27.86
CA ILE A 532 4.81 -26.79 -29.28
C ILE A 532 5.22 -25.33 -29.44
N GLY A 533 6.49 -25.07 -29.79
CA GLY A 533 6.97 -23.73 -30.12
C GLY A 533 6.42 -23.24 -31.47
N VAL A 534 6.47 -21.92 -31.68
CA VAL A 534 5.97 -21.23 -32.90
C VAL A 534 6.67 -21.72 -34.19
N ASP A 535 7.86 -22.32 -34.06
CA ASP A 535 8.65 -22.91 -35.17
C ASP A 535 8.43 -24.43 -35.35
N GLY A 536 7.48 -25.04 -34.64
CA GLY A 536 7.15 -26.47 -34.76
C GLY A 536 8.13 -27.43 -34.06
N THR A 537 9.09 -26.92 -33.28
CA THR A 537 9.98 -27.75 -32.44
C THR A 537 9.30 -28.11 -31.11
N HIS A 538 9.24 -29.40 -30.79
CA HIS A 538 8.85 -29.91 -29.49
C HIS A 538 9.96 -29.62 -28.47
N SER A 539 9.74 -28.65 -27.58
CA SER A 539 10.63 -28.44 -26.44
C SER A 539 9.85 -28.75 -25.17
N ASP A 540 10.40 -29.63 -24.32
CA ASP A 540 9.89 -29.94 -22.98
C ASP A 540 10.23 -28.83 -21.98
N ARG A 541 10.54 -27.63 -22.49
CA ARG A 541 11.14 -26.52 -21.74
C ARG A 541 10.45 -25.21 -22.08
N VAL A 542 10.10 -24.47 -21.04
CA VAL A 542 9.45 -23.17 -21.09
C VAL A 542 10.44 -22.12 -20.61
N VAL A 543 10.61 -21.06 -21.41
CA VAL A 543 11.39 -19.88 -21.01
C VAL A 543 10.54 -19.02 -20.10
N GLU A 544 10.90 -18.94 -18.82
CA GLU A 544 10.16 -18.17 -17.82
C GLU A 544 10.54 -16.68 -17.85
N ALA A 545 11.79 -16.39 -18.22
CA ALA A 545 12.28 -15.04 -18.49
C ALA A 545 13.54 -15.08 -19.36
N GLY A 546 13.74 -14.05 -20.20
CA GLY A 546 14.87 -13.95 -21.11
C GLY A 546 15.21 -12.50 -21.42
N VAL A 547 16.51 -12.18 -21.40
CA VAL A 547 17.04 -10.83 -21.56
C VAL A 547 18.22 -10.82 -22.51
N GLY A 548 18.32 -9.82 -23.38
CA GLY A 548 19.37 -9.66 -24.38
C GLY A 548 18.95 -10.10 -25.79
N GLU A 549 19.89 -10.04 -26.73
CA GLU A 549 19.63 -10.43 -28.13
C GLU A 549 19.56 -11.96 -28.24
N GLN A 550 18.42 -12.48 -28.72
CA GLN A 550 18.16 -13.93 -28.88
C GLN A 550 18.54 -14.75 -27.63
N PRO A 551 17.79 -14.63 -26.52
CA PRO A 551 18.06 -15.38 -25.31
C PRO A 551 18.00 -16.90 -25.56
N PRO A 552 18.98 -17.68 -25.05
CA PRO A 552 19.04 -19.11 -25.30
C PRO A 552 17.81 -19.81 -24.73
N THR A 553 17.15 -20.64 -25.52
CA THR A 553 15.97 -21.41 -25.08
C THR A 553 16.34 -22.83 -24.67
N GLU A 554 17.51 -23.30 -25.10
CA GLU A 554 18.02 -24.65 -24.84
C GLU A 554 19.47 -24.61 -24.32
N PRO A 555 19.90 -25.59 -23.49
CA PRO A 555 21.28 -25.70 -23.04
C PRO A 555 22.31 -25.82 -24.16
N SER A 556 21.91 -26.37 -25.30
CA SER A 556 22.72 -26.51 -26.52
C SER A 556 23.09 -25.15 -27.13
N ALA A 557 22.24 -24.14 -26.94
CA ALA A 557 22.42 -22.78 -27.43
C ALA A 557 23.15 -21.87 -26.42
N ALA A 558 23.45 -22.38 -25.22
CA ALA A 558 24.09 -21.62 -24.14
C ALA A 558 25.59 -21.90 -24.06
N ASP A 559 26.39 -20.86 -23.88
CA ASP A 559 27.83 -20.97 -23.63
C ASP A 559 28.14 -21.38 -22.18
N THR A 560 27.23 -21.09 -21.25
CA THR A 560 27.32 -21.48 -19.85
C THR A 560 25.93 -21.85 -19.31
N VAL A 561 25.86 -23.03 -18.69
CA VAL A 561 24.65 -23.54 -18.02
C VAL A 561 24.91 -23.64 -16.52
N ILE A 562 23.96 -23.12 -15.74
CA ILE A 562 23.96 -23.15 -14.28
C ILE A 562 22.69 -23.85 -13.81
N ALA A 563 22.85 -25.06 -13.26
CA ALA A 563 21.76 -25.79 -12.62
C ALA A 563 21.46 -25.20 -11.24
N VAL A 564 20.18 -25.23 -10.83
CA VAL A 564 19.74 -24.80 -9.51
C VAL A 564 19.76 -25.98 -8.54
N PRO A 565 20.56 -25.94 -7.45
CA PRO A 565 20.58 -27.03 -6.48
C PRO A 565 19.22 -27.22 -5.81
N GLY A 566 18.68 -28.44 -5.87
CA GLY A 566 17.38 -28.78 -5.28
C GLY A 566 16.17 -28.40 -6.13
N ASN A 567 16.39 -27.90 -7.35
CA ASN A 567 15.35 -27.65 -8.34
C ASN A 567 15.88 -28.03 -9.74
N ASP A 568 15.86 -29.32 -10.03
CA ASP A 568 16.40 -29.89 -11.28
C ASP A 568 15.61 -29.45 -12.52
N ASP A 569 14.41 -28.91 -12.32
CA ASP A 569 13.56 -28.42 -13.39
C ASP A 569 13.96 -27.02 -13.86
N VAL A 570 14.74 -26.24 -13.10
CA VAL A 570 15.09 -24.84 -13.43
C VAL A 570 16.57 -24.68 -13.73
N GLU A 571 16.88 -24.10 -14.88
CA GLU A 571 18.24 -23.84 -15.36
C GLU A 571 18.42 -22.37 -15.77
N LEU A 572 19.56 -21.78 -15.40
CA LEU A 572 19.98 -20.47 -15.88
C LEU A 572 20.96 -20.65 -17.04
N LEU A 573 20.61 -20.12 -18.20
CA LEU A 573 21.36 -20.22 -19.45
C LEU A 573 21.98 -18.86 -19.78
N LEU A 574 23.26 -18.85 -20.13
CA LEU A 574 23.99 -17.64 -20.51
C LEU A 574 24.68 -17.84 -21.86
N ALA A 575 24.51 -16.88 -22.77
CA ALA A 575 25.15 -16.85 -24.08
C ALA A 575 26.11 -15.66 -24.17
N GLY A 576 27.31 -15.89 -24.70
CA GLY A 576 28.40 -14.92 -24.76
C GLY A 576 29.71 -15.48 -24.20
N ARG A 577 30.34 -14.74 -23.30
CA ARG A 577 31.67 -15.12 -22.80
C ARG A 577 31.57 -16.27 -21.79
N ARG A 578 32.28 -17.38 -22.05
CA ARG A 578 32.39 -18.51 -21.11
C ARG A 578 32.86 -18.05 -19.73
N ILE A 579 32.09 -18.42 -18.72
CA ILE A 579 32.31 -18.00 -17.33
C ILE A 579 33.25 -18.98 -16.61
N GLY A 580 34.20 -18.43 -15.84
CA GLY A 580 35.19 -19.20 -15.09
C GLY A 580 34.59 -19.92 -13.87
N ALA A 581 35.28 -20.93 -13.36
CA ALA A 581 34.80 -21.74 -12.23
C ALA A 581 34.53 -20.95 -10.94
N GLU A 582 35.22 -19.83 -10.74
CA GLU A 582 35.05 -18.96 -9.56
C GLU A 582 33.70 -18.23 -9.61
N ASP A 583 33.35 -17.65 -10.76
CA ASP A 583 32.10 -16.88 -10.97
C ASP A 583 30.85 -17.77 -11.02
N ARG A 584 30.99 -19.05 -11.38
CA ARG A 584 29.86 -20.01 -11.39
C ARG A 584 29.22 -20.16 -10.01
N ARG A 585 29.98 -20.06 -8.91
CA ARG A 585 29.44 -20.16 -7.55
C ARG A 585 28.46 -19.03 -7.23
N VAL A 586 28.81 -17.81 -7.63
CA VAL A 586 27.94 -16.63 -7.44
C VAL A 586 26.69 -16.77 -8.30
N LEU A 587 26.83 -17.22 -9.56
CA LEU A 587 25.69 -17.43 -10.46
C LEU A 587 24.75 -18.54 -9.97
N THR A 588 25.26 -19.60 -9.32
CA THR A 588 24.40 -20.62 -8.69
C THR A 588 23.52 -20.01 -7.60
N ALA A 589 24.06 -19.10 -6.78
CA ALA A 589 23.26 -18.39 -5.78
C ALA A 589 22.20 -17.48 -6.41
N VAL A 590 22.54 -16.82 -7.52
CA VAL A 590 21.58 -15.99 -8.29
C VAL A 590 20.48 -16.84 -8.92
N ALA A 591 20.83 -17.99 -9.50
CA ALA A 591 19.87 -18.92 -10.10
C ALA A 591 18.89 -19.49 -9.04
N LEU A 592 19.38 -19.79 -7.83
CA LEU A 592 18.53 -20.21 -6.71
C LEU A 592 17.53 -19.12 -6.28
N GLN A 593 17.97 -17.86 -6.24
CA GLN A 593 17.09 -16.73 -5.95
C GLN A 593 16.03 -16.54 -7.05
N ALA A 594 16.45 -16.64 -8.32
CA ALA A 594 15.55 -16.52 -9.46
C ALA A 594 14.46 -17.62 -9.47
N ALA A 595 14.84 -18.87 -9.16
CA ALA A 595 13.90 -19.96 -8.97
C ALA A 595 12.92 -19.71 -7.80
N GLY A 596 13.40 -19.17 -6.68
CA GLY A 596 12.53 -18.80 -5.55
C GLY A 596 11.52 -17.69 -5.87
N VAL A 597 11.85 -16.77 -6.78
CA VAL A 597 10.90 -15.75 -7.28
C VAL A 597 9.82 -16.39 -8.14
N LEU A 598 10.18 -17.32 -9.02
CA LEU A 598 9.23 -18.06 -9.84
C LEU A 598 8.24 -18.86 -8.99
N GLU A 599 8.75 -19.60 -8.01
CA GLU A 599 7.90 -20.42 -7.13
C GLU A 599 6.90 -19.55 -6.35
N ARG A 600 7.34 -18.38 -5.88
CA ARG A 600 6.46 -17.45 -5.18
C ARG A 600 5.37 -16.87 -6.09
N ARG A 601 5.69 -16.56 -7.35
CA ARG A 601 4.69 -16.11 -8.34
C ARG A 601 3.65 -17.19 -8.59
N ARG A 602 4.09 -18.45 -8.73
CA ARG A 602 3.21 -19.60 -8.90
C ARG A 602 2.27 -19.78 -7.72
N LEU A 603 2.80 -19.81 -6.49
CA LEU A 603 1.99 -19.96 -5.28
C LEU A 603 0.98 -18.81 -5.11
N ALA A 604 1.36 -17.58 -5.49
CA ALA A 604 0.45 -16.44 -5.46
C ALA A 604 -0.69 -16.59 -6.50
N ALA A 605 -0.39 -17.06 -7.72
CA ALA A 605 -1.40 -17.33 -8.73
C ALA A 605 -2.37 -18.45 -8.32
N GLU A 606 -1.84 -19.54 -7.75
CA GLU A 606 -2.65 -20.65 -7.22
C GLU A 606 -3.56 -20.18 -6.07
N ALA A 607 -3.05 -19.36 -5.15
CA ALA A 607 -3.85 -18.78 -4.06
C ALA A 607 -4.97 -17.87 -4.58
N SER A 608 -4.68 -17.01 -5.56
CA SER A 608 -5.68 -16.13 -6.17
C SER A 608 -6.81 -16.92 -6.84
N ALA A 609 -6.48 -18.01 -7.54
CA ALA A 609 -7.47 -18.88 -8.16
C ALA A 609 -8.36 -19.58 -7.10
N ALA A 610 -7.76 -20.03 -6.00
CA ALA A 610 -8.49 -20.66 -4.90
C ALA A 610 -9.47 -19.68 -4.22
N VAL A 611 -9.08 -18.41 -4.04
CA VAL A 611 -9.95 -17.36 -3.48
C VAL A 611 -11.15 -17.11 -4.39
N ALA A 612 -10.94 -16.97 -5.71
CA ALA A 612 -12.02 -16.75 -6.67
C ALA A 612 -13.04 -17.91 -6.67
N LEU A 613 -12.55 -19.15 -6.56
CA LEU A 613 -13.40 -20.33 -6.46
C LEU A 613 -14.21 -20.34 -5.15
N ALA A 614 -13.57 -19.98 -4.03
CA ALA A 614 -14.22 -19.93 -2.73
C ALA A 614 -15.34 -18.88 -2.66
N GLU A 615 -15.16 -17.74 -3.30
CA GLU A 615 -16.19 -16.70 -3.36
C GLU A 615 -17.39 -17.13 -4.19
N THR A 616 -17.14 -17.76 -5.35
CA THR A 616 -18.20 -18.35 -6.18
C THR A 616 -19.02 -19.39 -5.39
N ASP A 617 -18.36 -20.27 -4.64
CA ASP A 617 -19.04 -21.29 -3.85
C ASP A 617 -19.80 -20.70 -2.65
N ARG A 618 -19.27 -19.62 -2.06
CA ARG A 618 -19.95 -18.87 -1.00
C ARG A 618 -21.24 -18.22 -1.51
N LEU A 619 -21.19 -17.55 -2.67
CA LEU A 619 -22.37 -16.96 -3.31
C LEU A 619 -23.41 -18.03 -3.62
N ARG A 620 -23.01 -19.15 -4.22
CA ARG A 620 -23.90 -20.29 -4.50
C ARG A 620 -24.60 -20.81 -3.24
N ARG A 621 -23.88 -20.93 -2.11
CA ARG A 621 -24.45 -21.36 -0.82
C ARG A 621 -25.43 -20.36 -0.23
N ALA A 622 -25.14 -19.05 -0.34
CA ALA A 622 -26.05 -18.00 0.10
C ALA A 622 -27.36 -18.04 -0.69
N LEU A 623 -27.28 -18.18 -2.02
CA LEU A 623 -28.44 -18.29 -2.91
C LEU A 623 -29.31 -19.50 -2.58
N LEU A 624 -28.72 -20.70 -2.41
CA LEU A 624 -29.47 -21.90 -2.06
C LEU A 624 -30.17 -21.77 -0.69
N THR A 625 -29.57 -21.06 0.26
CA THR A 625 -30.15 -20.83 1.59
C THR A 625 -31.35 -19.89 1.52
N ALA A 626 -31.27 -18.81 0.74
CA ALA A 626 -32.37 -17.88 0.51
C ALA A 626 -33.56 -18.58 -0.16
N VAL A 627 -33.32 -19.27 -1.28
CA VAL A 627 -34.36 -20.02 -2.00
C VAL A 627 -35.04 -21.07 -1.11
N SER A 628 -34.26 -21.77 -0.27
CA SER A 628 -34.81 -22.78 0.66
C SER A 628 -35.70 -22.17 1.74
N HIS A 629 -35.41 -20.95 2.19
CA HIS A 629 -36.23 -20.23 3.16
C HIS A 629 -37.57 -19.84 2.53
N ASP A 630 -37.53 -19.29 1.33
CA ASP A 630 -38.71 -18.72 0.69
C ASP A 630 -39.67 -19.79 0.15
N LEU A 631 -39.16 -20.98 -0.22
CA LEU A 631 -40.01 -22.15 -0.48
C LEU A 631 -40.65 -22.73 0.79
N ARG A 632 -40.02 -22.55 1.96
CA ARG A 632 -40.51 -23.14 3.23
C ARG A 632 -41.75 -22.42 3.73
N THR A 633 -41.86 -21.11 3.52
CA THR A 633 -42.98 -20.29 4.00
C THR A 633 -44.35 -20.74 3.44
N PRO A 634 -44.59 -20.77 2.11
CA PRO A 634 -45.87 -21.23 1.56
C PRO A 634 -46.11 -22.71 1.87
N LEU A 635 -45.06 -23.55 1.85
CA LEU A 635 -45.19 -24.96 2.22
C LEU A 635 -45.62 -25.15 3.69
N ALA A 636 -45.15 -24.30 4.60
CA ALA A 636 -45.56 -24.31 5.99
C ALA A 636 -47.02 -23.86 6.17
N ALA A 637 -47.46 -22.84 5.42
CA ALA A 637 -48.84 -22.38 5.40
C ALA A 637 -49.81 -23.48 4.90
N ILE A 638 -49.51 -24.09 3.74
CA ILE A 638 -50.26 -25.24 3.19
C ILE A 638 -50.35 -26.35 4.24
N LYS A 639 -49.21 -26.71 4.85
CA LYS A 639 -49.16 -27.80 5.84
C LYS A 639 -49.96 -27.47 7.09
N ALA A 640 -49.91 -26.24 7.58
CA ALA A 640 -50.67 -25.79 8.74
C ALA A 640 -52.17 -25.85 8.46
N ALA A 641 -52.62 -25.23 7.37
CA ALA A 641 -54.03 -25.21 6.98
C ALA A 641 -54.58 -26.63 6.71
N ALA A 642 -53.84 -27.45 5.96
CA ALA A 642 -54.24 -28.83 5.68
C ALA A 642 -54.24 -29.72 6.94
N SER A 643 -53.34 -29.48 7.89
CA SER A 643 -53.34 -30.20 9.18
C SER A 643 -54.51 -29.78 10.06
N SER A 644 -54.84 -28.48 10.09
CA SER A 644 -56.03 -27.96 10.78
C SER A 644 -57.31 -28.59 10.25
N LEU A 645 -57.52 -28.59 8.93
CA LEU A 645 -58.68 -29.21 8.29
C LEU A 645 -58.80 -30.72 8.53
N ARG A 646 -57.68 -31.42 8.82
CA ARG A 646 -57.66 -32.85 9.13
C ARG A 646 -57.85 -33.16 10.62
N SER A 647 -57.76 -32.18 11.50
CA SER A 647 -57.89 -32.38 12.94
C SER A 647 -59.33 -32.68 13.32
N THR A 648 -59.56 -33.82 14.00
CA THR A 648 -60.88 -34.18 14.54
C THR A 648 -61.23 -33.50 15.86
N ASP A 649 -60.27 -32.78 16.46
CA ASP A 649 -60.42 -32.14 17.78
C ASP A 649 -61.06 -30.74 17.71
N VAL A 650 -61.22 -30.18 16.50
CA VAL A 650 -61.75 -28.83 16.28
C VAL A 650 -62.87 -28.90 15.24
N SER A 651 -64.04 -28.35 15.57
CA SER A 651 -65.14 -28.18 14.61
C SER A 651 -65.03 -26.80 13.98
N PHE A 652 -64.74 -26.74 12.69
CA PHE A 652 -64.68 -25.49 11.92
C PHE A 652 -66.06 -25.09 11.44
N SER A 653 -66.32 -23.77 11.38
CA SER A 653 -67.48 -23.27 10.64
C SER A 653 -67.26 -23.47 9.12
N PRO A 654 -68.33 -23.38 8.30
CA PRO A 654 -68.18 -23.38 6.85
C PRO A 654 -67.26 -22.27 6.35
N GLU A 655 -67.31 -21.10 7.00
CA GLU A 655 -66.51 -19.92 6.68
C GLU A 655 -65.02 -20.16 6.99
N ASP A 656 -64.69 -20.69 8.18
CA ASP A 656 -63.29 -21.02 8.54
C ASP A 656 -62.71 -22.12 7.64
N THR A 657 -63.56 -23.04 7.18
CA THR A 657 -63.15 -24.11 6.24
C THR A 657 -62.79 -23.52 4.88
N GLU A 658 -63.58 -22.55 4.40
CA GLU A 658 -63.34 -21.84 3.14
C GLU A 658 -62.07 -20.98 3.23
N GLU A 659 -61.82 -20.30 4.36
CA GLU A 659 -60.60 -19.53 4.59
C GLU A 659 -59.33 -20.41 4.60
N LEU A 660 -59.38 -21.58 5.24
CA LEU A 660 -58.26 -22.52 5.26
C LEU A 660 -58.00 -23.14 3.88
N LEU A 661 -59.05 -23.38 3.09
CA LEU A 661 -58.91 -23.86 1.70
C LEU A 661 -58.32 -22.76 0.80
N ALA A 662 -58.79 -21.53 0.93
CA ALA A 662 -58.24 -20.37 0.22
C ALA A 662 -56.74 -20.17 0.55
N THR A 663 -56.37 -20.29 1.83
CA THR A 663 -54.96 -20.21 2.26
C THR A 663 -54.08 -21.28 1.59
N ILE A 664 -54.61 -22.50 1.39
CA ILE A 664 -53.88 -23.59 0.71
C ILE A 664 -53.70 -23.26 -0.77
N ASP A 665 -54.75 -22.77 -1.43
CA ASP A 665 -54.75 -22.45 -2.86
C ASP A 665 -53.78 -21.29 -3.15
N GLU A 666 -53.90 -20.18 -2.42
CA GLU A 666 -53.01 -19.02 -2.54
C GLU A 666 -51.54 -19.39 -2.29
N SER A 667 -51.27 -20.18 -1.25
CA SER A 667 -49.91 -20.62 -0.96
C SER A 667 -49.35 -21.60 -2.01
N ALA A 668 -50.20 -22.37 -2.69
CA ALA A 668 -49.80 -23.28 -3.76
C ALA A 668 -49.49 -22.53 -5.06
N ASP A 669 -50.26 -21.48 -5.35
CA ASP A 669 -50.02 -20.57 -6.48
C ASP A 669 -48.72 -19.78 -6.27
N ASP A 670 -48.49 -19.27 -5.06
CA ASP A 670 -47.24 -18.63 -4.67
C ASP A 670 -46.03 -19.55 -4.92
N LEU A 671 -46.13 -20.81 -4.49
CA LEU A 671 -45.05 -21.79 -4.69
C LEU A 671 -44.83 -22.09 -6.18
N THR A 672 -45.90 -22.17 -6.97
CA THR A 672 -45.84 -22.41 -8.41
C THR A 672 -45.16 -21.26 -9.14
N SER A 673 -45.52 -20.01 -8.80
CA SER A 673 -44.89 -18.80 -9.33
C SER A 673 -43.41 -18.73 -8.97
N LEU A 674 -43.06 -19.04 -7.71
CA LEU A 674 -41.69 -18.99 -7.21
C LEU A 674 -40.78 -20.03 -7.88
N VAL A 675 -41.28 -21.26 -8.08
CA VAL A 675 -40.58 -22.31 -8.83
C VAL A 675 -40.45 -21.93 -10.31
N GLY A 676 -41.50 -21.36 -10.91
CA GLY A 676 -41.47 -20.87 -12.29
C GLY A 676 -40.37 -19.83 -12.51
N ASN A 677 -40.34 -18.79 -11.67
CA ASN A 677 -39.34 -17.72 -11.71
C ASN A 677 -37.91 -18.24 -11.49
N LEU A 678 -37.72 -19.24 -10.62
CA LEU A 678 -36.42 -19.86 -10.40
C LEU A 678 -35.95 -20.67 -11.63
N LEU A 679 -36.84 -21.41 -12.28
CA LEU A 679 -36.53 -22.15 -13.50
C LEU A 679 -36.21 -21.21 -14.66
N ASP A 680 -36.95 -20.10 -14.78
CA ASP A 680 -36.71 -19.09 -15.81
C ASP A 680 -35.37 -18.39 -15.59
N SER A 681 -35.06 -17.99 -14.35
CA SER A 681 -33.74 -17.44 -13.98
C SER A 681 -32.59 -18.41 -14.28
N SER A 682 -32.76 -19.70 -13.97
CA SER A 682 -31.76 -20.72 -14.29
C SER A 682 -31.58 -20.94 -15.79
N ARG A 683 -32.64 -20.83 -16.59
CA ARG A 683 -32.58 -20.94 -18.05
C ARG A 683 -31.90 -19.73 -18.70
N LEU A 684 -32.16 -18.53 -18.17
CA LEU A 684 -31.48 -17.28 -18.56
C LEU A 684 -29.99 -17.34 -18.25
N ALA A 685 -29.61 -17.71 -17.02
CA ALA A 685 -28.21 -17.80 -16.60
C ALA A 685 -27.40 -18.86 -17.38
N ALA A 686 -28.06 -19.93 -17.84
CA ALA A 686 -27.44 -20.96 -18.65
C ALA A 686 -27.38 -20.60 -20.16
N GLY A 687 -28.00 -19.49 -20.58
CA GLY A 687 -28.07 -19.08 -21.98
C GLY A 687 -28.89 -20.03 -22.87
N VAL A 688 -29.86 -20.76 -22.30
CA VAL A 688 -30.61 -21.83 -23.00
C VAL A 688 -31.94 -21.33 -23.60
N ILE A 689 -32.24 -20.04 -23.51
CA ILE A 689 -33.49 -19.46 -24.06
C ILE A 689 -33.27 -19.04 -25.51
N THR A 690 -34.03 -19.67 -26.40
CA THR A 690 -34.12 -19.31 -27.82
C THR A 690 -35.53 -18.78 -28.10
N PRO A 691 -35.72 -17.46 -28.27
CA PRO A 691 -37.02 -16.89 -28.57
C PRO A 691 -37.54 -17.35 -29.94
N SER A 692 -38.84 -17.63 -30.03
CA SER A 692 -39.53 -17.89 -31.28
C SER A 692 -40.21 -16.62 -31.78
N PHE A 693 -39.48 -15.81 -32.56
CA PHE A 693 -39.99 -14.55 -33.06
C PHE A 693 -41.13 -14.71 -34.08
N SER A 694 -42.15 -13.86 -33.94
CA SER A 694 -43.25 -13.70 -34.89
C SER A 694 -43.82 -12.29 -34.78
N TYR A 695 -44.64 -11.86 -35.75
CA TYR A 695 -45.43 -10.63 -35.60
C TYR A 695 -46.60 -10.89 -34.65
N VAL A 696 -46.59 -10.20 -33.51
CA VAL A 696 -47.60 -10.35 -32.45
C VAL A 696 -48.33 -9.03 -32.27
N TYR A 697 -49.66 -9.07 -32.22
CA TYR A 697 -50.48 -7.92 -31.88
C TYR A 697 -50.47 -7.68 -30.36
N LEU A 698 -50.20 -6.45 -29.92
CA LEU A 698 -50.17 -6.12 -28.50
C LEU A 698 -51.54 -6.28 -27.82
N SER A 699 -52.63 -6.08 -28.56
CA SER A 699 -53.99 -6.36 -28.12
C SER A 699 -54.19 -7.83 -27.73
N GLU A 700 -53.60 -8.78 -28.45
CA GLU A 700 -53.67 -10.20 -28.12
C GLU A 700 -52.84 -10.56 -26.88
N VAL A 701 -51.67 -9.96 -26.72
CA VAL A 701 -50.81 -10.24 -25.56
C VAL A 701 -51.41 -9.66 -24.29
N THR A 702 -51.87 -8.41 -24.34
CA THR A 702 -52.50 -7.75 -23.18
C THR A 702 -53.82 -8.43 -22.78
N ALA A 703 -54.58 -8.98 -23.74
CA ALA A 703 -55.73 -9.84 -23.42
C ALA A 703 -55.31 -11.13 -22.66
N ARG A 704 -54.20 -11.77 -23.05
CA ARG A 704 -53.67 -12.94 -22.32
C ARG A 704 -53.14 -12.57 -20.94
N VAL A 705 -52.44 -11.44 -20.81
CA VAL A 705 -52.00 -10.89 -19.51
C VAL A 705 -53.21 -10.65 -18.60
N THR A 706 -54.26 -10.01 -19.12
CA THR A 706 -55.51 -9.78 -18.37
C THR A 706 -56.12 -11.09 -17.91
N ALA A 707 -56.20 -12.10 -18.79
CA ALA A 707 -56.72 -13.42 -18.43
C ALA A 707 -55.86 -14.15 -17.39
N SER A 708 -54.53 -14.01 -17.47
CA SER A 708 -53.58 -14.58 -16.52
C SER A 708 -53.72 -13.96 -15.12
N ILE A 709 -53.85 -12.64 -15.06
CA ILE A 709 -54.12 -11.91 -13.80
C ILE A 709 -55.52 -12.26 -13.27
N ALA A 710 -56.54 -12.32 -14.14
CA ALA A 710 -57.91 -12.68 -13.73
C ALA A 710 -58.02 -14.07 -13.10
N ALA A 711 -57.16 -15.00 -13.50
CA ALA A 711 -57.16 -16.37 -12.98
C ALA A 711 -56.72 -16.45 -11.51
N HIS A 712 -55.80 -15.60 -11.06
CA HIS A 712 -55.23 -15.65 -9.71
C HIS A 712 -55.59 -14.44 -8.85
N ALA A 713 -56.03 -13.33 -9.44
CA ALA A 713 -56.44 -12.10 -8.76
C ALA A 713 -57.63 -11.44 -9.48
N PRO A 714 -58.86 -12.01 -9.40
CA PRO A 714 -60.03 -11.54 -10.15
C PRO A 714 -60.38 -10.07 -9.90
N HIS A 715 -60.24 -9.62 -8.65
CA HIS A 715 -60.52 -8.25 -8.23
C HIS A 715 -59.45 -7.25 -8.66
N ALA A 716 -58.22 -7.69 -8.95
CA ALA A 716 -57.14 -6.82 -9.39
C ALA A 716 -57.31 -6.38 -10.85
N VAL A 717 -58.09 -7.12 -11.64
CA VAL A 717 -58.39 -6.78 -13.05
C VAL A 717 -59.20 -5.49 -13.17
N GLU A 718 -60.05 -5.19 -12.19
CA GLU A 718 -60.83 -3.94 -12.16
C GLU A 718 -59.94 -2.69 -12.04
N ARG A 719 -58.71 -2.86 -11.56
CA ARG A 719 -57.69 -1.79 -11.45
C ARG A 719 -56.87 -1.64 -12.73
N LEU A 720 -56.99 -2.54 -13.70
CA LEU A 720 -56.17 -2.54 -14.91
C LEU A 720 -56.84 -1.72 -16.02
N VAL A 721 -56.16 -0.67 -16.48
CA VAL A 721 -56.58 0.15 -17.62
C VAL A 721 -55.64 -0.13 -18.79
N ILE A 722 -56.19 -0.54 -19.92
CA ILE A 722 -55.40 -0.97 -21.08
C ILE A 722 -55.68 -0.03 -22.24
N ASP A 723 -54.68 0.74 -22.64
CA ASP A 723 -54.69 1.65 -23.79
C ASP A 723 -53.56 1.26 -24.77
N VAL A 724 -53.77 0.15 -25.46
CA VAL A 724 -52.89 -0.36 -26.52
C VAL A 724 -53.65 -0.29 -27.83
N ASP A 725 -53.11 0.48 -28.78
CA ASP A 725 -53.51 0.37 -30.18
C ASP A 725 -53.18 -1.04 -30.73
N ASP A 726 -53.75 -1.37 -31.89
CA ASP A 726 -53.57 -2.68 -32.57
C ASP A 726 -52.18 -2.81 -33.25
N GLU A 727 -51.16 -2.35 -32.54
CA GLU A 727 -49.76 -2.32 -32.94
C GLU A 727 -49.16 -3.72 -32.94
N ARG A 728 -48.29 -3.96 -33.92
CA ARG A 728 -47.57 -5.23 -34.09
C ARG A 728 -46.12 -5.09 -33.68
N VAL A 729 -45.63 -6.06 -32.93
CA VAL A 729 -44.23 -6.15 -32.51
C VAL A 729 -43.61 -7.46 -33.00
N TRP A 730 -42.31 -7.42 -33.28
CA TRP A 730 -41.50 -8.59 -33.62
C TRP A 730 -40.98 -9.20 -32.32
N ALA A 731 -41.70 -10.20 -31.79
CA ALA A 731 -41.43 -10.76 -30.48
C ALA A 731 -41.85 -12.23 -30.38
N ASP A 732 -41.41 -12.90 -29.32
CA ASP A 732 -42.01 -14.16 -28.89
C ASP A 732 -43.23 -13.84 -28.01
N ALA A 733 -44.42 -14.28 -28.44
CA ALA A 733 -45.67 -13.97 -27.75
C ALA A 733 -45.69 -14.47 -26.29
N GLY A 734 -45.08 -15.64 -26.03
CA GLY A 734 -45.08 -16.24 -24.69
C GLY A 734 -44.05 -15.58 -23.76
N LEU A 735 -42.89 -15.20 -24.28
CA LEU A 735 -41.91 -14.43 -23.49
C LEU A 735 -42.42 -13.02 -23.20
N LEU A 736 -43.06 -12.35 -24.17
CA LEU A 736 -43.63 -11.02 -23.97
C LEU A 736 -44.80 -11.05 -22.97
N GLU A 737 -45.68 -12.05 -23.04
CA GLU A 737 -46.71 -12.28 -22.03
C GLU A 737 -46.10 -12.42 -20.63
N ARG A 738 -45.04 -13.22 -20.48
CA ARG A 738 -44.34 -13.41 -19.19
C ARG A 738 -43.68 -12.13 -18.66
N VAL A 739 -43.08 -11.33 -19.53
CA VAL A 739 -42.53 -10.00 -19.17
C VAL A 739 -43.65 -9.13 -18.61
N LEU A 740 -44.76 -9.00 -19.34
CA LEU A 740 -45.86 -8.14 -18.94
C LEU A 740 -46.57 -8.65 -17.68
N VAL A 741 -46.78 -9.96 -17.52
CA VAL A 741 -47.34 -10.53 -16.28
C VAL A 741 -46.45 -10.21 -15.09
N ASN A 742 -45.14 -10.38 -15.19
CA ASN A 742 -44.21 -10.07 -14.09
C ASN A 742 -44.21 -8.59 -13.71
N VAL A 743 -44.29 -7.70 -14.70
CA VAL A 743 -44.30 -6.25 -14.47
C VAL A 743 -45.65 -5.77 -13.92
N VAL A 744 -46.76 -6.26 -14.47
CA VAL A 744 -48.12 -5.91 -14.05
C VAL A 744 -48.43 -6.47 -12.66
N ASP A 745 -48.03 -7.71 -12.36
CA ASP A 745 -48.19 -8.29 -11.02
C ASP A 745 -47.41 -7.48 -9.97
N ASN A 746 -46.19 -7.03 -10.31
CA ASN A 746 -45.41 -6.13 -9.45
C ASN A 746 -46.11 -4.78 -9.25
N ALA A 747 -46.63 -4.17 -10.32
CA ALA A 747 -47.38 -2.92 -10.27
C ALA A 747 -48.66 -3.05 -9.43
N LEU A 748 -49.40 -4.15 -9.53
CA LEU A 748 -50.64 -4.38 -8.76
C LEU A 748 -50.38 -4.62 -7.26
N ARG A 749 -49.27 -5.31 -6.94
CA ARG A 749 -48.84 -5.57 -5.54
C ARG A 749 -48.35 -4.32 -4.83
N HIS A 750 -47.61 -3.45 -5.54
CA HIS A 750 -46.94 -2.29 -4.95
C HIS A 750 -47.65 -0.95 -5.24
N GLY A 751 -48.61 -0.94 -6.15
CA GLY A 751 -49.33 0.25 -6.60
C GLY A 751 -50.54 0.69 -5.76
N ASP A 752 -50.74 0.15 -4.55
CA ASP A 752 -51.84 0.58 -3.67
C ASP A 752 -51.67 2.07 -3.28
N GLY A 753 -52.61 2.90 -3.76
CA GLY A 753 -52.61 4.36 -3.59
C GLY A 753 -52.92 4.86 -2.17
N SER A 754 -53.11 4.00 -1.18
CA SER A 754 -53.43 4.37 0.21
C SER A 754 -52.35 5.21 0.92
N HIS A 755 -51.17 5.40 0.31
CA HIS A 755 -50.07 6.22 0.83
C HIS A 755 -49.67 7.43 -0.02
N ALA A 756 -50.34 7.71 -1.15
CA ALA A 756 -50.03 8.89 -1.96
C ALA A 756 -50.68 10.15 -1.34
N GLU A 757 -49.86 11.13 -0.91
CA GLU A 757 -50.28 12.43 -0.34
C GLU A 757 -51.09 13.34 -1.32
N GLY A 758 -51.57 12.80 -2.45
CA GLY A 758 -52.24 13.55 -3.51
C GLY A 758 -53.24 12.74 -4.31
N GLY A 759 -54.12 11.95 -3.68
CA GLY A 759 -55.31 11.39 -4.34
C GLY A 759 -55.05 10.66 -5.66
N GLY A 760 -53.97 9.87 -5.71
CA GLY A 760 -53.61 9.06 -6.87
C GLY A 760 -54.68 8.00 -7.18
N SER A 761 -54.86 7.71 -8.46
CA SER A 761 -55.73 6.62 -8.93
C SER A 761 -55.12 5.28 -8.52
N ASP A 762 -55.92 4.36 -7.95
CA ASP A 762 -55.49 3.00 -7.59
C ASP A 762 -55.39 2.05 -8.81
N THR A 763 -55.17 2.63 -10.00
CA THR A 763 -55.20 1.94 -11.29
C THR A 763 -53.79 1.72 -11.82
N VAL A 764 -53.57 0.56 -12.45
CA VAL A 764 -52.37 0.25 -13.22
C VAL A 764 -52.72 0.42 -14.69
N GLU A 765 -51.95 1.24 -15.41
CA GLU A 765 -52.19 1.53 -16.83
C GLU A 765 -51.15 0.82 -17.70
N ILE A 766 -51.60 0.18 -18.79
CA ILE A 766 -50.72 -0.33 -19.84
C ILE A 766 -50.94 0.52 -21.08
N ILE A 767 -49.94 1.30 -21.47
CA ILE A 767 -49.99 2.18 -22.63
C ILE A 767 -48.94 1.72 -23.64
N ALA A 768 -49.32 1.56 -24.91
CA ALA A 768 -48.34 1.39 -25.97
C ALA A 768 -48.33 2.57 -26.93
N SER A 769 -47.12 2.98 -27.34
CA SER A 769 -46.92 4.02 -28.33
C SER A 769 -45.86 3.62 -29.35
N SER A 770 -46.09 4.03 -30.60
CA SER A 770 -45.08 3.96 -31.65
C SER A 770 -44.09 5.11 -31.49
N LEU A 771 -42.79 4.83 -31.39
CA LEU A 771 -41.79 5.86 -31.63
C LEU A 771 -41.67 6.11 -33.14
N GLY A 772 -42.32 7.16 -33.66
CA GLY A 772 -42.06 7.66 -35.01
C GLY A 772 -42.94 8.84 -35.44
N TYR A 773 -42.33 9.99 -35.79
CA TYR A 773 -42.98 11.09 -36.53
C TYR A 773 -41.95 11.97 -37.30
N PRO A 774 -42.39 12.82 -38.25
CA PRO A 774 -41.80 12.96 -39.59
C PRO A 774 -40.58 13.89 -39.64
N HIS A 775 -39.76 13.70 -40.68
CA HIS A 775 -38.67 14.58 -41.08
C HIS A 775 -38.98 16.08 -40.92
N ALA A 776 -38.23 16.75 -40.03
CA ALA A 776 -37.87 18.15 -40.20
C ALA A 776 -36.39 18.19 -40.64
N PRO A 777 -36.07 18.57 -41.89
CA PRO A 777 -34.69 18.62 -42.32
C PRO A 777 -34.00 19.85 -41.73
N GLY A 778 -33.01 19.62 -40.89
CA GLY A 778 -31.92 20.57 -40.64
C GLY A 778 -31.86 21.18 -39.25
N VAL A 779 -31.34 20.43 -38.28
CA VAL A 779 -30.38 20.95 -37.30
C VAL A 779 -29.41 19.81 -36.99
N GLY A 780 -28.13 19.99 -37.34
CA GLY A 780 -27.10 18.98 -37.11
C GLY A 780 -26.67 18.96 -35.65
N GLY A 781 -26.70 17.76 -35.05
CA GLY A 781 -26.15 17.51 -33.72
C GLY A 781 -26.21 16.03 -33.38
N VAL A 782 -25.04 15.38 -33.39
CA VAL A 782 -24.67 14.07 -32.82
C VAL A 782 -25.40 12.85 -33.42
N ALA A 783 -24.62 11.81 -33.73
CA ALA A 783 -25.11 10.56 -34.28
C ALA A 783 -25.88 9.78 -33.21
N ASP A 784 -27.21 9.84 -33.24
CA ASP A 784 -28.08 8.85 -32.63
C ASP A 784 -28.31 7.71 -33.64
N ASP A 785 -28.25 6.48 -33.14
CA ASP A 785 -28.28 5.23 -33.88
C ASP A 785 -29.47 5.14 -34.84
N ALA A 786 -29.21 4.58 -36.03
CA ALA A 786 -30.19 4.34 -37.08
C ALA A 786 -31.35 3.40 -36.67
N ASP A 787 -31.27 2.78 -35.49
CA ASP A 787 -32.07 1.64 -34.99
C ASP A 787 -33.30 2.04 -34.15
N ASP A 788 -33.38 3.28 -33.63
CA ASP A 788 -34.52 3.74 -32.81
C ASP A 788 -35.80 4.02 -33.62
N ARG A 789 -35.73 3.93 -34.96
CA ARG A 789 -36.83 4.28 -35.88
C ARG A 789 -37.91 3.21 -36.02
N TYR A 790 -37.77 2.07 -35.36
CA TYR A 790 -38.66 0.90 -35.52
C TYR A 790 -38.98 0.20 -34.19
N ARG A 791 -39.02 0.92 -33.06
CA ARG A 791 -39.36 0.34 -31.75
C ARG A 791 -40.76 0.74 -31.30
N CYS A 792 -41.47 -0.20 -30.69
CA CYS A 792 -42.70 0.02 -29.95
C CYS A 792 -42.35 0.14 -28.47
N ARG A 793 -42.87 1.20 -27.83
CA ARG A 793 -42.73 1.43 -26.40
C ARG A 793 -44.00 1.02 -25.70
N ILE A 794 -43.88 0.17 -24.68
CA ILE A 794 -44.94 -0.29 -23.80
C ILE A 794 -44.60 0.21 -22.40
N ASP A 795 -45.42 1.10 -21.86
CA ASP A 795 -45.28 1.59 -20.49
C ASP A 795 -46.32 0.90 -19.61
N VAL A 796 -45.87 0.29 -18.52
CA VAL A 796 -46.73 -0.14 -17.41
C VAL A 796 -46.58 0.89 -16.30
N ILE A 797 -47.66 1.59 -15.99
CA ILE A 797 -47.68 2.76 -15.10
C ILE A 797 -48.46 2.38 -13.83
N ASP A 798 -47.81 2.51 -12.68
CA ASP A 798 -48.48 2.49 -11.38
C ASP A 798 -48.38 3.86 -10.68
N HIS A 799 -49.21 4.06 -9.66
CA HIS A 799 -49.25 5.26 -8.84
C HIS A 799 -48.89 4.98 -7.37
N GLY A 800 -48.06 3.95 -7.14
CA GLY A 800 -47.60 3.55 -5.83
C GLY A 800 -46.54 4.49 -5.22
N PRO A 801 -45.81 4.05 -4.18
CA PRO A 801 -44.77 4.85 -3.54
C PRO A 801 -43.52 5.05 -4.43
N GLY A 802 -43.42 4.36 -5.57
CA GLY A 802 -42.25 4.34 -6.42
C GLY A 802 -41.08 3.56 -5.81
N ILE A 803 -39.92 3.60 -6.49
CA ILE A 803 -38.68 2.95 -6.04
C ILE A 803 -37.69 4.03 -5.58
N ARG A 804 -37.01 3.83 -4.44
CA ARG A 804 -35.94 4.73 -4.00
C ARG A 804 -34.79 4.79 -5.01
N ASP A 805 -34.23 5.98 -5.25
CA ASP A 805 -33.13 6.18 -6.20
C ASP A 805 -31.92 5.28 -5.96
N SER A 806 -31.59 4.95 -4.70
CA SER A 806 -30.50 4.04 -4.36
C SER A 806 -30.71 2.59 -4.82
N LEU A 807 -31.97 2.18 -5.01
CA LEU A 807 -32.35 0.83 -5.44
C LEU A 807 -32.63 0.76 -6.94
N ARG A 808 -32.84 1.88 -7.62
CA ARG A 808 -33.18 1.92 -9.06
C ARG A 808 -32.12 1.24 -9.93
N GLU A 809 -30.83 1.48 -9.65
CA GLU A 809 -29.72 0.87 -10.40
C GLU A 809 -29.64 -0.65 -10.24
N HIS A 810 -30.16 -1.19 -9.12
CA HIS A 810 -30.07 -2.61 -8.76
C HIS A 810 -31.44 -3.31 -8.82
N ALA A 811 -32.50 -2.62 -9.22
CA ALA A 811 -33.87 -3.13 -9.20
C ALA A 811 -34.09 -4.32 -10.16
N PHE A 812 -33.26 -4.42 -11.19
CA PHE A 812 -33.24 -5.56 -12.11
C PHE A 812 -32.24 -6.65 -11.71
N ASP A 813 -31.44 -6.46 -10.66
CA ASP A 813 -30.55 -7.51 -10.16
C ASP A 813 -31.38 -8.61 -9.50
N ALA A 814 -30.96 -9.87 -9.71
CA ALA A 814 -31.61 -11.00 -9.08
C ALA A 814 -31.53 -10.88 -7.54
N PHE A 815 -32.64 -11.15 -6.87
CA PHE A 815 -32.79 -11.15 -5.41
C PHE A 815 -32.78 -9.77 -4.74
N THR A 816 -33.03 -8.70 -5.49
CA THR A 816 -33.22 -7.35 -4.95
C THR A 816 -34.69 -7.11 -4.57
N THR A 817 -34.94 -6.68 -3.33
CA THR A 817 -36.28 -6.30 -2.83
C THR A 817 -36.24 -5.01 -2.01
N GLU A 818 -37.34 -4.26 -2.02
CA GLU A 818 -37.49 -3.01 -1.26
C GLU A 818 -38.38 -3.24 -0.02
N GLY A 819 -37.82 -3.16 1.18
CA GLY A 819 -38.57 -3.25 2.45
C GLY A 819 -38.06 -4.27 3.48
N ASP A 820 -38.63 -4.21 4.68
CA ASP A 820 -38.40 -5.18 5.76
C ASP A 820 -39.03 -6.52 5.36
N ARG A 821 -38.36 -7.66 5.60
CA ARG A 821 -38.75 -9.02 5.15
C ARG A 821 -40.12 -9.54 5.64
N ASN A 822 -40.91 -8.70 6.29
CA ASN A 822 -42.17 -9.05 6.96
C ASN A 822 -43.43 -8.48 6.27
N SER A 823 -43.33 -7.70 5.19
CA SER A 823 -44.51 -7.25 4.44
C SER A 823 -44.29 -7.36 2.92
N SER A 824 -45.10 -8.21 2.29
CA SER A 824 -45.12 -8.62 0.87
C SER A 824 -44.06 -9.65 0.44
N SER A 825 -44.54 -10.83 0.00
CA SER A 825 -43.76 -11.98 -0.45
C SER A 825 -43.23 -11.77 -1.86
N GLY A 826 -41.91 -11.55 -2.00
CA GLY A 826 -41.26 -11.51 -3.31
C GLY A 826 -39.79 -11.91 -3.21
N VAL A 827 -39.32 -12.78 -4.11
CA VAL A 827 -37.91 -13.27 -4.13
C VAL A 827 -36.99 -12.28 -4.86
N GLY A 828 -37.49 -11.13 -5.34
CA GLY A 828 -36.71 -10.19 -6.13
C GLY A 828 -36.26 -10.76 -7.48
N LEU A 829 -37.00 -11.75 -8.02
CA LEU A 829 -36.68 -12.39 -9.29
C LEU A 829 -37.52 -11.86 -10.47
N GLY A 830 -38.72 -11.33 -10.23
CA GLY A 830 -39.67 -10.93 -11.27
C GLY A 830 -39.10 -9.92 -12.28
N LEU A 831 -38.58 -8.79 -11.79
CA LEU A 831 -37.96 -7.77 -12.65
C LEU A 831 -36.68 -8.26 -13.34
N SER A 832 -35.86 -9.06 -12.66
CA SER A 832 -34.65 -9.65 -13.27
C SER A 832 -34.97 -10.60 -14.43
N VAL A 833 -36.04 -11.40 -14.29
CA VAL A 833 -36.52 -12.31 -15.33
C VAL A 833 -37.18 -11.53 -16.47
N ALA A 834 -37.97 -10.50 -16.15
CA ALA A 834 -38.56 -9.60 -17.14
C ALA A 834 -37.47 -8.94 -18.01
N ARG A 835 -36.40 -8.42 -17.39
CA ARG A 835 -35.24 -7.88 -18.11
C ARG A 835 -34.56 -8.92 -18.98
N GLY A 836 -34.25 -10.10 -18.44
CA GLY A 836 -33.59 -11.15 -19.20
C GLY A 836 -34.40 -11.62 -20.42
N PHE A 837 -35.72 -11.72 -20.31
CA PHE A 837 -36.58 -12.05 -21.46
C PHE A 837 -36.68 -10.90 -22.47
N THR A 838 -36.79 -9.65 -22.01
CA THR A 838 -36.80 -8.48 -22.90
C THR A 838 -35.49 -8.36 -23.68
N GLU A 839 -34.34 -8.53 -23.01
CA GLU A 839 -33.01 -8.51 -23.64
C GLU A 839 -32.82 -9.70 -24.60
N ALA A 840 -33.32 -10.89 -24.24
CA ALA A 840 -33.30 -12.05 -25.14
C ALA A 840 -34.10 -11.80 -26.43
N MET A 841 -35.15 -10.96 -26.37
CA MET A 841 -35.92 -10.52 -27.54
C MET A 841 -35.30 -9.32 -28.28
N GLY A 842 -34.11 -8.83 -27.88
CA GLY A 842 -33.47 -7.64 -28.47
C GLY A 842 -34.10 -6.30 -28.04
N GLY A 843 -34.95 -6.33 -27.02
CA GLY A 843 -35.61 -5.17 -26.43
C GLY A 843 -34.80 -4.52 -25.31
N ARG A 844 -35.34 -3.42 -24.77
CA ARG A 844 -34.82 -2.72 -23.59
C ARG A 844 -35.93 -2.59 -22.54
N ILE A 845 -35.56 -2.59 -21.26
CA ILE A 845 -36.48 -2.34 -20.15
C ILE A 845 -35.85 -1.34 -19.18
N ASP A 846 -36.60 -0.33 -18.80
CA ASP A 846 -36.14 0.78 -17.96
C ASP A 846 -37.18 1.17 -16.91
N LEU A 847 -36.73 1.84 -15.85
CA LEU A 847 -37.56 2.33 -14.75
C LEU A 847 -37.61 3.85 -14.76
N VAL A 848 -38.80 4.40 -14.95
CA VAL A 848 -39.05 5.84 -15.07
C VAL A 848 -40.04 6.27 -13.99
N ASP A 849 -39.89 7.49 -13.45
CA ASP A 849 -40.85 8.00 -12.48
C ASP A 849 -42.16 8.42 -13.13
N THR A 850 -43.26 8.08 -12.46
CA THR A 850 -44.59 8.49 -12.89
C THR A 850 -44.87 9.91 -12.41
N LEU A 851 -45.37 10.75 -13.33
CA LEU A 851 -45.74 12.14 -13.03
C LEU A 851 -46.91 12.14 -12.03
N GLY A 852 -46.65 12.56 -10.79
CA GLY A 852 -47.63 12.53 -9.70
C GLY A 852 -47.36 11.49 -8.59
N GLY A 853 -46.27 10.72 -8.71
CA GLY A 853 -45.93 9.61 -7.81
C GLY A 853 -46.26 8.26 -8.43
N GLY A 854 -45.40 7.27 -8.18
CA GLY A 854 -45.47 5.93 -8.78
C GLY A 854 -44.26 5.55 -9.63
N LEU A 855 -44.31 4.34 -10.18
CA LEU A 855 -43.29 3.79 -11.06
C LEU A 855 -43.86 3.48 -12.44
N THR A 856 -43.12 3.87 -13.47
CA THR A 856 -43.36 3.46 -14.85
C THR A 856 -42.28 2.51 -15.30
N VAL A 857 -42.64 1.26 -15.56
CA VAL A 857 -41.76 0.29 -16.19
C VAL A 857 -41.93 0.40 -17.70
N ARG A 858 -40.88 0.86 -18.37
CA ARG A 858 -40.86 1.09 -19.83
C ARG A 858 -40.19 -0.09 -20.52
N ILE A 859 -40.87 -0.67 -21.49
CA ILE A 859 -40.37 -1.79 -22.30
C ILE A 859 -40.33 -1.33 -23.77
N GLU A 860 -39.20 -1.50 -24.43
CA GLU A 860 -39.02 -1.16 -25.85
C GLU A 860 -38.69 -2.40 -26.66
N ILE A 861 -39.51 -2.74 -27.65
CA ILE A 861 -39.34 -3.93 -28.51
C ILE A 861 -39.41 -3.52 -29.98
N GLY A 862 -38.64 -4.20 -30.84
CA GLY A 862 -38.66 -3.98 -32.28
C GLY A 862 -40.04 -4.26 -32.90
N LYS A 863 -40.43 -3.44 -33.88
CA LYS A 863 -41.66 -3.62 -34.67
C LYS A 863 -41.47 -4.51 -35.89
N GLU A 864 -40.24 -4.62 -36.38
CA GLU A 864 -39.88 -5.37 -37.58
C GLU A 864 -38.72 -6.32 -37.27
N GLU A 865 -38.54 -7.31 -38.14
CA GLU A 865 -37.39 -8.22 -38.10
C GLU A 865 -36.11 -7.40 -38.30
N PRO A 866 -35.08 -7.55 -37.43
CA PRO A 866 -33.82 -6.85 -37.60
C PRO A 866 -33.18 -7.27 -38.94
N VAL A 867 -32.82 -6.29 -39.76
CA VAL A 867 -32.13 -6.53 -41.03
C VAL A 867 -30.66 -6.79 -40.70
N ASP A 868 -30.20 -8.03 -40.86
CA ASP A 868 -28.77 -8.37 -40.75
C ASP A 868 -27.97 -7.59 -41.82
N ASP A 869 -27.03 -6.75 -41.38
CA ASP A 869 -26.03 -6.05 -42.22
C ASP A 869 -24.65 -6.72 -42.09
#